data_AF-A0A4Z1SLR4-F1
#
_entry.id   AF-A0A4Z1SLR4-F1
#
_cell.length_a   1.000
_cell.length_b   1.000
_cell.length_c   1.000
_cell.angle_alpha   90.00
_cell.angle_beta   90.00
_cell.angle_gamma   90.00
#
_symmetry.space_group_name_H-M   'P 1'
#
loop_
_entity.id
_entity.type
_entity.pdbx_description
1 polymer ?
#
loop_
_entity_poly.entity_id
_entity_poly.type
_entity_poly.pdbx_seq_one_letter_code
_entity_poly.pdbx_strand_id
1 'polypeptide(L)'
;MPRTKLMCAALKGDVDEVREHLHEVRQSDEYGKTALMLALTHRHVECAMVLAPFEVARQDGFNWSALHYAAKYNVPDVIPILLPWEAKNLDNTGQTALMRAAFNGNLECARLLLPEAGMQLAQDDIYGNPAGTTALVLGIRYNQLAVVQLLLPYEGAIHNQSYQMALHHAKANRYTEVLALLGSSSEGRTRVSPPPIPSRPEPYPPDLLAAAERGDVTAVKKCLLQAGRRTVARQTALMLAAQRGHVDCVRVLARREAKLFDKNGWTALMHAAHHDQVGCARLLIMEAGLQSHVRVGSLEEGVTALMIAAYHGHFDIVELLWQYECGIVDAWGDRAFAYAQKDHPTLKRRDKKILDFLGPETGHVPMHRSPPSIDSVLGFMEDDKVLPVQPSEEFSRSIGVVGSIAHSPNTSSSQIQVKRPFLASDSKAPPTHTSSSYGPANSIRAPIILVASTEPDKEVSPLPHQTSPSRRQLTDAHGATSDQDRPNQTAEEVMQLRTLVSTLQKSEKELKEQLARANTEIARLTDICEQLQQDAPVGKKVPDLIQAAIVGDLSRARMCISQARTRDKSGRTALMHAAEYGQADLVKVLRPLEARLRDMKGWTALMYAAVHGHKECVTLLLLEADLVNEDGEKARDVYALSGGEDSEITELLRKDPRFTYLPVGLGCKITGRLGYRNSVVYSVYSETLGNCALKIVLYFGNDPELLERRLDGLLSLQKHVHPNLLRYHVVHNDTDDDSVYLIMDMCVEALLEQLRARRSQRAEYSNDEVLRYLQDIAAGLKYLHDKGTLHKDLCPDNVLINSDGTCILANTGIVRDSNKSGVYATNELGVCRAPEVDRKSTNCTPASDIWSLGIIAYRLCTGAYPPFDFDSENLVALNDRPERLQTLIKRMLSKDPSTRPSIQEVSQHLTDLTATSYSHQHIKHLFHERDTALSELRAARRQISILERSLGSQALDHEPRASK
;
A
#
# COMPACT_ATOMS: atom_id res chain seq x y z
N MET A 1 -0.97 -3.79 42.76
CA MET A 1 -1.45 -4.15 41.41
C MET A 1 -1.12 -5.61 41.17
N PRO A 2 -1.93 -6.37 40.42
CA PRO A 2 -1.48 -7.66 39.89
C PRO A 2 -0.25 -7.46 38.99
N ARG A 3 0.59 -8.50 38.84
CA ARG A 3 1.72 -8.45 37.92
C ARG A 3 1.23 -8.41 36.47
N THR A 4 1.90 -7.63 35.64
CA THR A 4 1.62 -7.52 34.21
C THR A 4 2.16 -8.74 33.45
N LYS A 5 1.85 -8.89 32.16
CA LYS A 5 2.40 -9.99 31.36
C LYS A 5 3.92 -9.91 31.22
N LEU A 6 4.47 -8.72 30.96
CA LEU A 6 5.89 -8.42 30.92
C LEU A 6 6.60 -8.80 32.23
N MET A 7 5.97 -8.55 33.38
CA MET A 7 6.49 -9.00 34.68
C MET A 7 6.50 -10.52 34.81
N CYS A 8 5.48 -11.20 34.29
CA CYS A 8 5.44 -12.67 34.27
C CYS A 8 6.51 -13.24 33.32
N ALA A 9 6.70 -12.66 32.14
CA ALA A 9 7.76 -13.01 31.19
C ALA A 9 9.16 -12.84 31.80
N ALA A 10 9.40 -11.67 32.41
CA ALA A 10 10.63 -11.34 33.12
C ALA A 10 10.89 -12.19 34.38
N LEU A 11 9.85 -12.83 34.95
CA LEU A 11 9.98 -13.84 36.01
C LEU A 11 10.33 -15.23 35.45
N LYS A 12 9.73 -15.64 34.32
CA LYS A 12 10.04 -16.89 33.63
C LYS A 12 11.48 -16.91 33.09
N GLY A 13 11.97 -15.77 32.63
CA GLY A 13 13.19 -15.66 31.81
C GLY A 13 12.90 -15.76 30.31
N ASP A 14 11.65 -15.53 29.90
CA ASP A 14 11.23 -15.61 28.50
C ASP A 14 11.56 -14.28 27.80
N VAL A 15 12.63 -14.28 27.00
CA VAL A 15 13.16 -13.07 26.34
C VAL A 15 12.20 -12.59 25.24
N ASP A 16 11.46 -13.48 24.60
CA ASP A 16 10.60 -13.17 23.47
C ASP A 16 9.20 -12.73 23.93
N GLU A 17 8.62 -13.36 24.95
CA GLU A 17 7.43 -12.82 25.65
C GLU A 17 7.75 -11.46 26.32
N VAL A 18 9.00 -11.24 26.79
CA VAL A 18 9.47 -9.91 27.23
C VAL A 18 9.49 -8.90 26.09
N ARG A 19 10.00 -9.27 24.90
CA ARG A 19 10.05 -8.39 23.71
C ARG A 19 8.64 -8.00 23.25
N GLU A 20 7.72 -8.96 23.16
CA GLU A 20 6.32 -8.73 22.79
C GLU A 20 5.63 -7.74 23.76
N HIS A 21 5.86 -7.91 25.06
CA HIS A 21 5.20 -7.12 26.10
C HIS A 21 5.97 -5.85 26.53
N LEU A 22 6.97 -5.40 25.77
CA LEU A 22 7.71 -4.15 26.04
C LEU A 22 6.81 -2.90 26.14
N HIS A 23 5.59 -2.94 25.62
CA HIS A 23 4.60 -1.87 25.81
C HIS A 23 4.11 -1.71 27.26
N GLU A 24 4.38 -2.68 28.14
CA GLU A 24 4.01 -2.63 29.58
C GLU A 24 5.12 -2.09 30.50
N VAL A 25 6.31 -1.72 29.97
CA VAL A 25 7.46 -1.27 30.78
C VAL A 25 7.12 -0.14 31.75
N ARG A 26 7.87 -0.06 32.85
CA ARG A 26 7.78 0.96 33.93
C ARG A 26 6.54 0.85 34.82
N GLN A 27 5.61 -0.04 34.51
CA GLN A 27 4.63 -0.51 35.49
C GLN A 27 5.36 -1.20 36.65
N SER A 28 4.68 -1.31 37.79
CA SER A 28 5.24 -1.92 39.00
C SER A 28 4.25 -2.84 39.71
N ASP A 29 4.76 -3.91 40.31
CA ASP A 29 3.95 -4.76 41.19
C ASP A 29 3.59 -4.05 42.51
N GLU A 30 2.88 -4.74 43.41
CA GLU A 30 2.45 -4.19 44.70
C GLU A 30 3.59 -3.75 45.63
N TYR A 31 4.82 -4.21 45.39
CA TYR A 31 6.02 -3.80 46.14
C TYR A 31 6.80 -2.68 45.43
N GLY A 32 6.30 -2.18 44.29
CA GLY A 32 6.99 -1.18 43.47
C GLY A 32 8.00 -1.76 42.47
N LYS A 33 8.10 -3.09 42.33
CA LYS A 33 9.12 -3.72 41.47
C LYS A 33 8.73 -3.68 40.00
N THR A 34 9.65 -3.27 39.14
CA THR A 34 9.49 -3.29 37.68
C THR A 34 9.94 -4.63 37.08
N ALA A 35 9.68 -4.86 35.79
CA ALA A 35 10.07 -6.12 35.13
C ALA A 35 11.59 -6.38 35.20
N LEU A 36 12.41 -5.35 35.03
CA LEU A 36 13.87 -5.37 35.19
C LEU A 36 14.29 -5.87 36.57
N MET A 37 13.66 -5.36 37.64
CA MET A 37 13.96 -5.76 39.01
C MET A 37 13.58 -7.24 39.27
N LEU A 38 12.51 -7.71 38.64
CA LEU A 38 12.08 -9.12 38.71
C LEU A 38 13.03 -10.05 37.93
N ALA A 39 13.47 -9.66 36.72
CA ALA A 39 14.47 -10.39 35.96
C ALA A 39 15.81 -10.49 36.71
N LEU A 40 16.29 -9.37 37.29
CA LEU A 40 17.52 -9.33 38.08
C LEU A 40 17.43 -10.16 39.37
N THR A 41 16.24 -10.23 40.00
CA THR A 41 16.01 -11.11 41.16
C THR A 41 16.21 -12.59 40.81
N HIS A 42 15.91 -12.99 39.58
CA HIS A 42 16.03 -14.37 39.09
C HIS A 42 17.29 -14.62 38.24
N ARG A 43 18.13 -13.60 38.07
CA ARG A 43 19.39 -13.62 37.29
C ARG A 43 19.19 -13.89 35.79
N HIS A 44 18.02 -13.53 35.25
CA HIS A 44 17.69 -13.61 33.82
C HIS A 44 18.39 -12.48 33.05
N VAL A 45 19.68 -12.67 32.75
CA VAL A 45 20.55 -11.62 32.21
C VAL A 45 20.02 -11.05 30.89
N GLU A 46 19.59 -11.89 29.95
CA GLU A 46 19.10 -11.43 28.64
C GLU A 46 17.84 -10.57 28.75
N CYS A 47 16.85 -10.99 29.56
CA CYS A 47 15.67 -10.17 29.88
C CYS A 47 16.08 -8.84 30.52
N ALA A 48 17.04 -8.85 31.46
CA ALA A 48 17.51 -7.64 32.12
C ALA A 48 18.24 -6.69 31.16
N MET A 49 19.03 -7.21 30.21
CA MET A 49 19.70 -6.42 29.17
C MET A 49 18.70 -5.79 28.19
N VAL A 50 17.62 -6.51 27.85
CA VAL A 50 16.50 -5.97 27.04
C VAL A 50 15.70 -4.92 27.81
N LEU A 51 15.51 -5.06 29.13
CA LEU A 51 14.68 -4.17 29.95
C LEU A 51 15.42 -2.93 30.48
N ALA A 52 16.74 -2.99 30.65
CA ALA A 52 17.54 -1.88 31.19
C ALA A 52 17.37 -0.55 30.43
N PRO A 53 17.35 -0.51 29.08
CA PRO A 53 17.08 0.72 28.31
C PRO A 53 15.73 1.40 28.59
N PHE A 54 14.78 0.69 29.20
CA PHE A 54 13.42 1.17 29.43
C PHE A 54 13.14 1.52 30.89
N GLU A 55 13.75 0.84 31.86
CA GLU A 55 13.35 0.91 33.27
C GLU A 55 14.39 1.48 34.25
N VAL A 56 15.57 1.91 33.80
CA VAL A 56 16.58 2.61 34.61
C VAL A 56 16.04 3.83 35.38
N ALA A 57 16.73 4.17 36.47
CA ALA A 57 16.45 5.30 37.35
C ALA A 57 15.07 5.22 38.02
N ARG A 58 14.66 3.99 38.38
CA ARG A 58 13.50 3.71 39.22
C ARG A 58 13.93 3.00 40.49
N GLN A 59 13.16 3.18 41.55
CA GLN A 59 13.33 2.53 42.84
C GLN A 59 11.98 1.90 43.25
N ASP A 60 12.02 0.75 43.92
CA ASP A 60 10.83 0.09 44.48
C ASP A 60 10.39 0.69 45.83
N GLY A 61 9.39 0.10 46.48
CA GLY A 61 8.86 0.57 47.78
C GLY A 61 9.84 0.49 48.96
N PHE A 62 11.01 -0.14 48.79
CA PHE A 62 12.11 -0.16 49.75
C PHE A 62 13.26 0.78 49.33
N ASN A 63 13.02 1.64 48.34
CA ASN A 63 14.01 2.44 47.62
C ASN A 63 15.08 1.60 46.88
N TRP A 64 14.86 0.31 46.60
CA TRP A 64 15.85 -0.49 45.86
C TRP A 64 15.80 -0.16 44.37
N SER A 65 16.93 0.27 43.80
CA SER A 65 17.08 0.46 42.35
C SER A 65 17.52 -0.83 41.65
N ALA A 66 17.44 -0.89 40.32
CA ALA A 66 17.89 -2.06 39.56
C ALA A 66 19.37 -2.41 39.84
N LEU A 67 20.22 -1.40 40.05
CA LEU A 67 21.62 -1.52 40.46
C LEU A 67 21.77 -2.28 41.80
N HIS A 68 20.87 -2.07 42.76
CA HIS A 68 20.87 -2.80 44.05
C HIS A 68 20.49 -4.27 43.86
N TYR A 69 19.54 -4.57 42.97
CA TYR A 69 19.19 -5.94 42.59
C TYR A 69 20.37 -6.65 41.90
N ALA A 70 20.99 -6.02 40.89
CA ALA A 70 22.16 -6.56 40.20
C ALA A 70 23.34 -6.84 41.17
N ALA A 71 23.59 -5.91 42.09
CA ALA A 71 24.64 -6.02 43.12
C ALA A 71 24.41 -7.14 44.14
N LYS A 72 23.14 -7.41 44.52
CA LYS A 72 22.80 -8.49 45.45
C LYS A 72 22.79 -9.87 44.78
N TYR A 73 22.15 -9.98 43.62
CA TYR A 73 21.91 -11.27 42.96
C TYR A 73 23.05 -11.71 42.01
N ASN A 74 24.20 -11.02 42.06
CA ASN A 74 25.40 -11.31 41.28
C ASN A 74 25.12 -11.39 39.76
N VAL A 75 24.68 -10.24 39.22
CA VAL A 75 24.47 -10.00 37.78
C VAL A 75 25.38 -8.84 37.36
N PRO A 76 26.68 -9.07 37.08
CA PRO A 76 27.62 -8.00 36.78
C PRO A 76 27.38 -7.34 35.41
N ASP A 77 26.90 -8.11 34.42
CA ASP A 77 26.86 -7.72 33.01
C ASP A 77 25.96 -6.50 32.71
N VAL A 78 24.92 -6.32 33.52
CA VAL A 78 23.99 -5.18 33.41
C VAL A 78 24.54 -3.90 34.07
N ILE A 79 25.49 -4.02 35.01
CA ILE A 79 25.95 -2.90 35.85
C ILE A 79 26.51 -1.74 35.02
N PRO A 80 27.32 -1.94 33.95
CA PRO A 80 27.77 -0.85 33.08
C PRO A 80 26.63 -0.04 32.43
N ILE A 81 25.45 -0.64 32.22
CA ILE A 81 24.28 0.05 31.67
C ILE A 81 23.54 0.84 32.76
N LEU A 82 23.41 0.28 33.97
CA LEU A 82 22.66 0.91 35.08
C LEU A 82 23.45 2.01 35.80
N LEU A 83 24.77 1.84 35.94
CA LEU A 83 25.64 2.69 36.76
C LEU A 83 25.61 4.19 36.38
N PRO A 84 25.57 4.62 35.10
CA PRO A 84 25.46 6.04 34.72
C PRO A 84 24.12 6.72 35.09
N TRP A 85 23.14 5.93 35.54
CA TRP A 85 21.80 6.38 35.90
C TRP A 85 21.47 6.21 37.40
N GLU A 86 22.09 5.21 38.05
CA GLU A 86 21.71 4.78 39.41
C GLU A 86 22.84 4.78 40.45
N ALA A 87 24.08 5.11 40.07
CA ALA A 87 25.18 5.24 41.02
C ALA A 87 24.85 6.22 42.15
N LYS A 88 25.19 5.83 43.39
CA LYS A 88 24.98 6.60 44.63
C LYS A 88 23.50 6.75 45.06
N ASN A 89 22.56 6.07 44.41
CA ASN A 89 21.23 5.89 44.97
C ASN A 89 21.34 5.14 46.32
N LEU A 90 20.50 5.52 47.28
CA LEU A 90 20.41 4.87 48.58
C LEU A 90 19.09 4.12 48.71
N ASP A 91 19.13 2.91 49.24
CA ASP A 91 17.93 2.21 49.68
C ASP A 91 17.39 2.75 51.03
N ASN A 92 16.26 2.22 51.50
CA ASN A 92 15.60 2.66 52.74
C ASN A 92 16.40 2.38 54.02
N THR A 93 17.52 1.65 53.93
CA THR A 93 18.48 1.45 55.03
C THR A 93 19.71 2.35 54.91
N GLY A 94 19.76 3.21 53.91
CA GLY A 94 20.89 4.11 53.63
C GLY A 94 22.08 3.42 52.94
N GLN A 95 21.95 2.15 52.54
CA GLN A 95 23.01 1.43 51.85
C GLN A 95 23.02 1.75 50.34
N THR A 96 24.20 1.66 49.73
CA THR A 96 24.39 1.76 48.27
C THR A 96 24.45 0.38 47.61
N ALA A 97 24.46 0.32 46.27
CA ALA A 97 24.67 -0.93 45.54
C ALA A 97 26.02 -1.59 45.87
N LEU A 98 27.12 -0.83 45.98
CA LEU A 98 28.43 -1.34 46.39
C LEU A 98 28.39 -1.96 47.81
N MET A 99 27.66 -1.35 48.74
CA MET A 99 27.46 -1.92 50.08
C MET A 99 26.71 -3.26 50.01
N ARG A 100 25.69 -3.38 49.14
CA ARG A 100 24.99 -4.65 48.90
C ARG A 100 25.90 -5.71 48.24
N ALA A 101 26.76 -5.33 47.30
CA ALA A 101 27.75 -6.26 46.73
C ALA A 101 28.76 -6.75 47.79
N ALA A 102 29.25 -5.85 48.65
CA ALA A 102 30.22 -6.16 49.69
C ALA A 102 29.65 -6.96 50.87
N PHE A 103 28.36 -6.83 51.17
CA PHE A 103 27.65 -7.73 52.09
C PHE A 103 27.61 -9.18 51.53
N ASN A 104 27.22 -9.33 50.26
CA ASN A 104 27.02 -10.65 49.64
C ASN A 104 28.31 -11.32 49.14
N GLY A 105 29.44 -10.60 49.08
CA GLY A 105 30.72 -11.13 48.57
C GLY A 105 30.87 -11.11 47.04
N ASN A 106 29.99 -10.40 46.33
CA ASN A 106 29.91 -10.40 44.88
C ASN A 106 31.05 -9.56 44.27
N LEU A 107 32.24 -10.16 44.14
CA LEU A 107 33.49 -9.50 43.75
C LEU A 107 33.39 -8.69 42.45
N GLU A 108 32.84 -9.27 41.38
CA GLU A 108 32.77 -8.59 40.08
C GLU A 108 31.74 -7.46 40.06
N CYS A 109 30.62 -7.60 40.78
CA CYS A 109 29.73 -6.48 41.05
C CYS A 109 30.47 -5.37 41.83
N ALA A 110 31.19 -5.71 42.90
CA ALA A 110 31.95 -4.74 43.68
C ALA A 110 33.05 -4.03 42.85
N ARG A 111 33.67 -4.73 41.89
CA ARG A 111 34.66 -4.17 40.95
C ARG A 111 34.05 -3.11 40.03
N LEU A 112 32.85 -3.39 39.50
CA LEU A 112 32.13 -2.46 38.62
C LEU A 112 31.49 -1.29 39.41
N LEU A 113 31.17 -1.48 40.68
CA LEU A 113 30.54 -0.49 41.57
C LEU A 113 31.55 0.41 42.33
N LEU A 114 32.86 0.30 42.04
CA LEU A 114 33.92 1.13 42.63
C LEU A 114 33.68 2.67 42.62
N PRO A 115 32.93 3.28 41.67
CA PRO A 115 32.59 4.72 41.75
C PRO A 115 31.75 5.15 42.97
N GLU A 116 31.25 4.21 43.78
CA GLU A 116 30.58 4.49 45.06
C GLU A 116 31.53 4.42 46.27
N ALA A 117 32.80 4.02 46.09
CA ALA A 117 33.68 3.69 47.21
C ALA A 117 34.00 4.88 48.12
N GLY A 118 33.81 4.67 49.42
CA GLY A 118 33.95 5.66 50.49
C GLY A 118 32.68 6.45 50.81
N MET A 119 31.53 6.06 50.25
CA MET A 119 30.23 6.40 50.85
C MET A 119 30.07 5.71 52.21
N GLN A 120 29.29 6.34 53.09
CA GLN A 120 29.12 5.94 54.49
C GLN A 120 27.65 6.02 54.87
N LEU A 121 27.17 5.09 55.72
CA LEU A 121 25.86 5.21 56.35
C LEU A 121 25.77 6.52 57.16
N ALA A 122 24.69 7.29 56.97
CA ALA A 122 24.44 8.53 57.71
C ALA A 122 23.92 8.28 59.14
N GLN A 123 23.34 7.12 59.38
CA GLN A 123 22.74 6.67 60.64
C GLN A 123 22.84 5.14 60.76
N ASP A 124 22.53 4.58 61.92
CA ASP A 124 22.50 3.13 62.14
C ASP A 124 21.39 2.46 61.29
N ASP A 125 21.69 1.29 60.70
CA ASP A 125 20.75 0.53 59.88
C ASP A 125 20.03 -0.60 60.63
N ILE A 126 18.98 -1.15 59.99
CA ILE A 126 18.16 -2.24 60.54
C ILE A 126 18.90 -3.58 60.69
N TYR A 127 20.14 -3.68 60.23
CA TYR A 127 21.00 -4.86 60.34
C TYR A 127 22.07 -4.70 61.44
N GLY A 128 22.03 -3.60 62.20
CA GLY A 128 23.00 -3.31 63.27
C GLY A 128 24.36 -2.83 62.74
N ASN A 129 24.42 -2.28 61.53
CA ASN A 129 25.59 -1.56 61.04
C ASN A 129 25.46 -0.08 61.45
N PRO A 130 26.35 0.46 62.28
CA PRO A 130 26.21 1.81 62.78
C PRO A 130 26.58 2.88 61.75
N ALA A 131 26.27 4.14 62.05
CA ALA A 131 26.69 5.30 61.29
C ALA A 131 28.20 5.26 60.96
N GLY A 132 28.56 5.69 59.75
CA GLY A 132 29.91 5.58 59.20
C GLY A 132 30.25 4.24 58.54
N THR A 133 29.38 3.22 58.57
CA THR A 133 29.69 1.95 57.87
C THR A 133 29.91 2.17 56.37
N THR A 134 31.03 1.67 55.84
CA THR A 134 31.37 1.65 54.41
C THR A 134 31.24 0.23 53.82
N ALA A 135 31.44 0.07 52.52
CA ALA A 135 31.44 -1.24 51.87
C ALA A 135 32.58 -2.15 52.37
N LEU A 136 33.78 -1.61 52.61
CA LEU A 136 34.91 -2.31 53.23
C LEU A 136 34.57 -2.81 54.65
N VAL A 137 33.87 -2.00 55.45
CA VAL A 137 33.44 -2.38 56.81
C VAL A 137 32.48 -3.56 56.77
N LEU A 138 31.56 -3.60 55.79
CA LEU A 138 30.70 -4.77 55.55
C LEU A 138 31.53 -5.98 55.09
N GLY A 139 32.44 -5.81 54.14
CA GLY A 139 33.34 -6.88 53.69
C GLY A 139 34.15 -7.52 54.83
N ILE A 140 34.65 -6.71 55.77
CA ILE A 140 35.34 -7.20 56.98
C ILE A 140 34.36 -7.92 57.93
N ARG A 141 33.17 -7.35 58.16
CA ARG A 141 32.15 -7.91 59.05
C ARG A 141 31.65 -9.29 58.59
N TYR A 142 31.52 -9.49 57.28
CA TYR A 142 31.01 -10.72 56.65
C TYR A 142 32.12 -11.61 56.02
N ASN A 143 33.39 -11.40 56.40
CA ASN A 143 34.55 -12.21 55.99
C ASN A 143 34.80 -12.31 54.45
N GLN A 144 34.44 -11.28 53.70
CA GLN A 144 34.51 -11.28 52.23
C GLN A 144 35.91 -10.88 51.73
N LEU A 145 36.92 -11.74 51.96
CA LEU A 145 38.34 -11.46 51.74
C LEU A 145 38.67 -10.76 50.42
N ALA A 146 38.14 -11.25 49.29
CA ALA A 146 38.42 -10.67 47.97
C ALA A 146 37.84 -9.26 47.80
N VAL A 147 36.67 -8.97 48.39
CA VAL A 147 36.08 -7.63 48.38
C VAL A 147 36.82 -6.69 49.34
N VAL A 148 37.30 -7.20 50.49
CA VAL A 148 38.21 -6.46 51.38
C VAL A 148 39.48 -6.07 50.60
N GLN A 149 40.12 -7.01 49.91
CA GLN A 149 41.31 -6.75 49.09
C GLN A 149 41.07 -5.70 48.00
N LEU A 150 39.91 -5.74 47.35
CA LEU A 150 39.50 -4.77 46.32
C LEU A 150 39.29 -3.35 46.88
N LEU A 151 38.69 -3.21 48.07
CA LEU A 151 38.27 -1.91 48.61
C LEU A 151 39.33 -1.21 49.48
N LEU A 152 40.36 -1.93 49.94
CA LEU A 152 41.40 -1.36 50.80
C LEU A 152 42.13 -0.12 50.23
N PRO A 153 42.42 0.00 48.92
CA PRO A 153 43.01 1.23 48.36
C PRO A 153 42.09 2.47 48.45
N TYR A 154 40.77 2.28 48.43
CA TYR A 154 39.76 3.34 48.33
C TYR A 154 39.15 3.73 49.68
N GLU A 155 39.04 2.77 50.60
CA GLU A 155 38.36 2.92 51.90
C GLU A 155 39.26 2.57 53.09
N GLY A 156 40.41 1.92 52.89
CA GLY A 156 41.30 1.42 53.95
C GLY A 156 42.04 2.48 54.77
N ALA A 157 41.65 3.76 54.63
CA ALA A 157 42.05 4.89 55.45
C ALA A 157 40.90 5.41 56.36
N ILE A 158 39.65 4.98 56.15
CA ILE A 158 38.44 5.48 56.83
C ILE A 158 38.25 4.76 58.18
N HIS A 159 39.08 5.12 59.16
CA HIS A 159 39.18 4.48 60.48
C HIS A 159 38.14 5.00 61.49
N ASN A 160 36.85 4.92 61.17
CA ASN A 160 35.77 5.34 62.06
C ASN A 160 35.37 4.25 63.09
N GLN A 161 34.39 4.55 63.96
CA GLN A 161 33.93 3.63 65.00
C GLN A 161 33.39 2.30 64.43
N SER A 162 32.68 2.32 63.30
CA SER A 162 32.18 1.10 62.66
C SER A 162 33.32 0.21 62.15
N TYR A 163 34.37 0.80 61.59
CA TYR A 163 35.58 0.07 61.20
C TYR A 163 36.27 -0.61 62.40
N GLN A 164 36.38 0.06 63.54
CA GLN A 164 36.93 -0.54 64.76
C GLN A 164 36.05 -1.68 65.30
N MET A 165 34.72 -1.54 65.22
CA MET A 165 33.78 -2.61 65.57
C MET A 165 33.89 -3.82 64.63
N ALA A 166 34.08 -3.60 63.33
CA ALA A 166 34.32 -4.68 62.37
C ALA A 166 35.68 -5.37 62.58
N LEU A 167 36.74 -4.63 62.93
CA LEU A 167 38.01 -5.20 63.36
C LEU A 167 37.87 -6.07 64.62
N HIS A 168 37.11 -5.62 65.62
CA HIS A 168 36.82 -6.41 66.81
C HIS A 168 36.04 -7.69 66.47
N HIS A 169 35.02 -7.59 65.60
CA HIS A 169 34.25 -8.72 65.10
C HIS A 169 35.13 -9.75 64.37
N ALA A 170 36.02 -9.28 63.48
CA ALA A 170 36.96 -10.13 62.75
C ALA A 170 37.96 -10.84 63.68
N LYS A 171 38.45 -10.17 64.74
CA LYS A 171 39.29 -10.76 65.77
C LYS A 171 38.55 -11.83 66.58
N ALA A 172 37.33 -11.54 67.04
CA ALA A 172 36.51 -12.48 67.80
C ALA A 172 36.19 -13.75 67.01
N ASN A 173 35.83 -13.61 65.73
CA ASN A 173 35.50 -14.72 64.84
C ASN A 173 36.72 -15.33 64.11
N ARG A 174 37.95 -14.89 64.43
CA ARG A 174 39.21 -15.42 63.89
C ARG A 174 39.31 -15.39 62.36
N TYR A 175 38.92 -14.29 61.72
CA TYR A 175 39.06 -14.07 60.27
C TYR A 175 40.53 -13.83 59.89
N THR A 176 41.37 -14.87 59.98
CA THR A 176 42.85 -14.80 59.92
C THR A 176 43.37 -14.13 58.65
N GLU A 177 42.83 -14.49 57.49
CA GLU A 177 43.27 -13.96 56.19
C GLU A 177 42.92 -12.47 56.04
N VAL A 178 41.71 -12.08 56.44
CA VAL A 178 41.28 -10.67 56.50
C VAL A 178 42.14 -9.88 57.48
N LEU A 179 42.41 -10.41 58.67
CA LEU A 179 43.25 -9.75 59.67
C LEU A 179 44.70 -9.59 59.23
N ALA A 180 45.27 -10.59 58.54
CA ALA A 180 46.61 -10.52 57.96
C ALA A 180 46.69 -9.46 56.85
N LEU A 181 45.70 -9.42 55.96
CA LEU A 181 45.58 -8.43 54.89
C LEU A 181 45.39 -6.99 55.41
N LEU A 182 44.67 -6.82 56.54
CA LEU A 182 44.51 -5.52 57.19
C LEU A 182 45.79 -5.08 57.92
N GLY A 183 46.48 -6.01 58.60
CA GLY A 183 47.70 -5.75 59.37
C GLY A 183 48.96 -5.52 58.53
N SER A 184 49.04 -6.10 57.33
CA SER A 184 50.22 -6.01 56.45
C SER A 184 50.43 -4.63 55.79
N SER A 185 49.53 -3.67 56.01
CA SER A 185 49.60 -2.34 55.41
C SER A 185 48.88 -1.27 56.24
N SER A 186 49.06 -1.30 57.57
CA SER A 186 48.50 -0.30 58.49
C SER A 186 49.21 1.07 58.48
N GLU A 187 50.39 1.17 57.86
CA GLU A 187 51.20 2.39 57.81
C GLU A 187 51.10 3.07 56.43
N GLY A 188 50.84 4.37 56.42
CA GLY A 188 51.04 5.22 55.24
C GLY A 188 50.04 5.10 54.07
N ARG A 189 48.89 4.40 54.21
CA ARG A 189 47.89 4.30 53.13
C ARG A 189 47.34 5.66 52.67
N THR A 190 47.88 6.16 51.55
CA THR A 190 47.27 7.25 50.78
C THR A 190 45.99 6.75 50.12
N ARG A 191 44.85 7.38 50.43
CA ARG A 191 43.56 7.01 49.86
C ARG A 191 43.54 7.27 48.35
N VAL A 192 43.31 6.23 47.57
CA VAL A 192 43.07 6.33 46.13
C VAL A 192 41.66 6.89 45.90
N SER A 193 41.53 7.90 45.02
CA SER A 193 40.22 8.39 44.60
C SER A 193 39.44 7.28 43.88
N PRO A 194 38.13 7.08 44.18
CA PRO A 194 37.32 6.15 43.42
C PRO A 194 37.30 6.54 41.92
N PRO A 195 37.19 5.57 41.00
CA PRO A 195 37.03 5.86 39.58
C PRO A 195 35.78 6.73 39.35
N PRO A 196 35.79 7.63 38.35
CA PRO A 196 34.61 8.44 38.04
C PRO A 196 33.43 7.55 37.63
N ILE A 197 32.21 7.99 37.94
CA ILE A 197 31.00 7.39 37.36
C ILE A 197 31.11 7.58 35.83
N PRO A 198 30.91 6.52 35.01
CA PRO A 198 30.98 6.67 33.56
C PRO A 198 29.97 7.70 33.05
N SER A 199 30.37 8.47 32.04
CA SER A 199 29.43 9.32 31.30
C SER A 199 28.30 8.46 30.74
N ARG A 200 27.06 8.99 30.78
CA ARG A 200 25.91 8.32 30.15
C ARG A 200 26.23 8.04 28.68
N PRO A 201 25.92 6.84 28.16
CA PRO A 201 26.29 6.47 26.81
C PRO A 201 25.56 7.36 25.79
N GLU A 202 26.31 7.94 24.86
CA GLU A 202 25.78 8.60 23.66
C GLU A 202 25.94 7.63 22.47
N PRO A 203 24.90 7.34 21.67
CA PRO A 203 23.51 7.80 21.77
C PRO A 203 22.62 6.76 22.47
N TYR A 204 22.37 6.93 23.78
CA TYR A 204 21.16 6.37 24.38
C TYR A 204 19.94 6.99 23.66
N PRO A 205 18.85 6.23 23.38
CA PRO A 205 17.71 6.77 22.65
C PRO A 205 17.19 8.05 23.32
N PRO A 206 17.17 9.21 22.62
CA PRO A 206 16.83 10.50 23.21
C PRO A 206 15.47 10.46 23.93
N ASP A 207 15.30 11.31 24.95
CA ASP A 207 14.04 11.32 25.70
C ASP A 207 12.87 11.67 24.78
N LEU A 208 11.89 10.75 24.67
CA LEU A 208 10.80 10.86 23.71
C LEU A 208 9.96 12.14 23.91
N LEU A 209 9.81 12.61 25.15
CA LEU A 209 9.07 13.84 25.46
C LEU A 209 9.83 15.05 24.91
N ALA A 210 11.16 15.09 25.10
CA ALA A 210 12.02 16.16 24.61
C ALA A 210 12.22 16.12 23.09
N ALA A 211 12.20 14.93 22.46
CA ALA A 211 12.20 14.77 21.02
C ALA A 211 10.89 15.29 20.39
N ALA A 212 9.75 14.91 20.97
CA ALA A 212 8.43 15.35 20.54
C ALA A 212 8.21 16.85 20.75
N GLU A 213 8.68 17.45 21.85
CA GLU A 213 8.61 18.89 22.08
C GLU A 213 9.45 19.70 21.07
N ARG A 214 10.60 19.16 20.63
CA ARG A 214 11.43 19.78 19.58
C ARG A 214 10.94 19.54 18.15
N GLY A 215 10.00 18.63 17.93
CA GLY A 215 9.53 18.25 16.60
C GLY A 215 10.50 17.33 15.83
N ASP A 216 11.45 16.69 16.50
CA ASP A 216 12.41 15.79 15.86
C ASP A 216 11.77 14.41 15.62
N VAL A 217 11.08 14.29 14.48
CA VAL A 217 10.42 13.06 14.02
C VAL A 217 11.39 11.87 13.96
N THR A 218 12.68 12.11 13.70
CA THR A 218 13.68 11.02 13.57
C THR A 218 14.09 10.48 14.93
N ALA A 219 14.27 11.36 15.92
CA ALA A 219 14.44 10.98 17.32
C ALA A 219 13.16 10.33 17.87
N VAL A 220 11.98 10.87 17.55
CA VAL A 220 10.68 10.28 17.94
C VAL A 220 10.53 8.85 17.42
N LYS A 221 10.75 8.59 16.11
CA LYS A 221 10.71 7.23 15.54
C LYS A 221 11.68 6.27 16.26
N LYS A 222 12.93 6.69 16.50
CA LYS A 222 13.93 5.90 17.24
C LYS A 222 13.58 5.63 18.71
N CYS A 223 12.62 6.35 19.27
CA CYS A 223 12.28 6.30 20.69
C CYS A 223 10.84 5.86 20.96
N LEU A 224 10.14 5.31 19.96
CA LEU A 224 8.74 4.86 20.05
C LEU A 224 8.47 3.82 21.16
N LEU A 225 9.49 3.04 21.56
CA LEU A 225 9.43 2.12 22.69
C LEU A 225 9.34 2.82 24.06
N GLN A 226 9.50 4.16 24.11
CA GLN A 226 9.25 4.97 25.30
C GLN A 226 7.82 5.56 25.32
N ALA A 227 6.95 5.24 24.36
CA ALA A 227 5.59 5.77 24.30
C ALA A 227 4.79 5.44 25.57
N GLY A 228 3.87 6.33 25.94
CA GLY A 228 3.21 6.28 27.26
C GLY A 228 4.06 6.88 28.40
N ARG A 229 5.30 7.30 28.12
CA ARG A 229 6.05 8.24 29.00
C ARG A 229 5.20 9.46 29.30
N ARG A 230 5.36 9.99 30.51
CA ARG A 230 4.60 11.15 31.00
C ARG A 230 5.48 12.14 31.75
N THR A 231 5.21 13.43 31.58
CA THR A 231 5.79 14.52 32.38
C THR A 231 5.24 14.51 33.82
N VAL A 232 5.79 15.38 34.68
CA VAL A 232 5.22 15.65 36.02
C VAL A 232 3.77 16.17 35.94
N ALA A 233 3.36 16.75 34.81
CA ALA A 233 1.98 17.16 34.51
C ALA A 233 1.10 16.01 33.95
N ARG A 234 1.60 14.77 33.90
CA ARG A 234 1.00 13.60 33.21
C ARG A 234 0.86 13.72 31.68
N GLN A 235 1.35 14.79 31.05
CA GLN A 235 1.34 14.95 29.59
C GLN A 235 2.24 13.92 28.91
N THR A 236 1.82 13.39 27.76
CA THR A 236 2.58 12.43 26.95
C THR A 236 3.35 13.11 25.81
N ALA A 237 4.10 12.36 25.02
CA ALA A 237 4.85 12.90 23.88
C ALA A 237 3.90 13.45 22.79
N LEU A 238 2.79 12.76 22.53
CA LEU A 238 1.73 13.16 21.62
C LEU A 238 1.10 14.51 22.02
N MET A 239 0.86 14.71 23.32
CA MET A 239 0.32 15.96 23.84
C MET A 239 1.30 17.12 23.65
N LEU A 240 2.60 16.91 23.93
CA LEU A 240 3.63 17.92 23.70
C LEU A 240 3.80 18.25 22.20
N ALA A 241 3.76 17.24 21.32
CA ALA A 241 3.78 17.44 19.88
C ALA A 241 2.55 18.23 19.39
N ALA A 242 1.35 17.87 19.86
CA ALA A 242 0.09 18.54 19.53
C ALA A 242 0.03 19.99 20.05
N GLN A 243 0.54 20.24 21.26
CA GLN A 243 0.65 21.56 21.87
C GLN A 243 1.61 22.50 21.10
N ARG A 244 2.64 21.92 20.46
CA ARG A 244 3.70 22.65 19.73
C ARG A 244 3.47 22.73 18.21
N GLY A 245 2.46 22.05 17.68
CA GLY A 245 2.15 22.04 16.24
C GLY A 245 2.94 21.02 15.41
N HIS A 246 3.61 20.05 16.04
CA HIS A 246 4.51 19.09 15.36
C HIS A 246 3.73 17.95 14.70
N VAL A 247 3.03 18.27 13.61
CA VAL A 247 2.11 17.39 12.85
C VAL A 247 2.68 15.99 12.60
N ASP A 248 3.94 15.87 12.15
CA ASP A 248 4.53 14.55 11.85
C ASP A 248 4.93 13.75 13.09
N CYS A 249 5.29 14.42 14.19
CA CYS A 249 5.41 13.75 15.49
C CYS A 249 4.04 13.24 15.96
N VAL A 250 2.98 14.05 15.82
CA VAL A 250 1.60 13.63 16.13
C VAL A 250 1.18 12.42 15.28
N ARG A 251 1.46 12.42 13.97
CA ARG A 251 1.18 11.31 13.04
C ARG A 251 1.82 9.99 13.51
N VAL A 252 3.07 10.03 13.97
CA VAL A 252 3.83 8.86 14.44
C VAL A 252 3.41 8.39 15.84
N LEU A 253 3.05 9.33 16.73
CA LEU A 253 2.73 9.05 18.14
C LEU A 253 1.26 8.67 18.37
N ALA A 254 0.34 9.13 17.51
CA ALA A 254 -1.11 8.96 17.70
C ALA A 254 -1.49 7.51 17.98
N ARG A 255 -1.00 6.54 17.19
CA ARG A 255 -1.30 5.10 17.35
C ARG A 255 -0.95 4.53 18.73
N ARG A 256 -0.02 5.14 19.48
CA ARG A 256 0.50 4.64 20.75
C ARG A 256 0.01 5.43 21.96
N GLU A 257 -0.43 6.68 21.78
CA GLU A 257 -0.75 7.59 22.91
C GLU A 257 -2.10 8.31 22.80
N ALA A 258 -2.88 8.13 21.73
CA ALA A 258 -4.20 8.75 21.62
C ALA A 258 -5.17 8.26 22.72
N LYS A 259 -6.11 9.12 23.10
CA LYS A 259 -7.10 8.93 24.17
C LYS A 259 -6.51 8.84 25.59
N LEU A 260 -5.20 9.04 25.74
CA LEU A 260 -4.60 9.31 27.05
C LEU A 260 -4.93 10.75 27.47
N PHE A 261 -4.95 10.97 28.79
CA PHE A 261 -5.27 12.26 29.41
C PHE A 261 -4.19 12.68 30.43
N ASP A 262 -3.94 13.99 30.56
CA ASP A 262 -2.95 14.55 31.49
C ASP A 262 -3.51 14.73 32.93
N LYS A 263 -2.93 15.63 33.75
CA LYS A 263 -3.43 15.93 35.11
C LYS A 263 -4.74 16.73 35.12
N ASN A 264 -5.03 17.47 34.05
CA ASN A 264 -6.24 18.27 33.89
C ASN A 264 -7.36 17.47 33.20
N GLY A 265 -7.09 16.21 32.85
CA GLY A 265 -7.99 15.41 32.03
C GLY A 265 -7.95 15.79 30.54
N TRP A 266 -6.96 16.57 30.08
CA TRP A 266 -6.88 17.00 28.68
C TRP A 266 -6.23 15.94 27.80
N THR A 267 -6.82 15.73 26.62
CA THR A 267 -6.28 14.86 25.56
C THR A 267 -5.38 15.64 24.60
N ALA A 268 -4.72 14.97 23.65
CA ALA A 268 -3.88 15.67 22.67
C ALA A 268 -4.70 16.59 21.75
N LEU A 269 -5.92 16.20 21.38
CA LEU A 269 -6.87 17.03 20.62
C LEU A 269 -7.25 18.32 21.37
N MET A 270 -7.42 18.24 22.70
CA MET A 270 -7.70 19.42 23.54
C MET A 270 -6.50 20.38 23.60
N HIS A 271 -5.28 19.85 23.69
CA HIS A 271 -4.05 20.65 23.58
C HIS A 271 -3.89 21.30 22.19
N ALA A 272 -4.21 20.57 21.11
CA ALA A 272 -4.22 21.12 19.76
C ALA A 272 -5.29 22.22 19.59
N ALA A 273 -6.49 22.01 20.13
CA ALA A 273 -7.58 22.97 20.12
C ALA A 273 -7.24 24.25 20.89
N HIS A 274 -6.67 24.15 22.10
CA HIS A 274 -6.25 25.32 22.89
C HIS A 274 -5.22 26.20 22.14
N HIS A 275 -4.32 25.58 21.38
CA HIS A 275 -3.19 26.25 20.72
C HIS A 275 -3.37 26.52 19.20
N ASP A 276 -4.58 26.42 18.66
CA ASP A 276 -4.90 26.62 17.23
C ASP A 276 -4.10 25.73 16.26
N GLN A 277 -3.77 24.50 16.68
CA GLN A 277 -2.95 23.57 15.90
C GLN A 277 -3.80 22.73 14.94
N VAL A 278 -4.45 23.39 13.97
CA VAL A 278 -5.41 22.80 13.02
C VAL A 278 -4.90 21.50 12.39
N GLY A 279 -3.64 21.45 11.93
CA GLY A 279 -3.04 20.25 11.34
C GLY A 279 -2.91 19.07 12.31
N CYS A 280 -2.63 19.35 13.60
CA CYS A 280 -2.65 18.34 14.64
C CYS A 280 -4.08 17.94 15.02
N ALA A 281 -5.01 18.89 15.11
CA ALA A 281 -6.42 18.63 15.41
C ALA A 281 -7.08 17.71 14.37
N ARG A 282 -6.77 17.89 13.08
CA ARG A 282 -7.21 16.98 12.00
C ARG A 282 -6.69 15.55 12.20
N LEU A 283 -5.41 15.38 12.57
CA LEU A 283 -4.82 14.05 12.87
C LEU A 283 -5.34 13.42 14.17
N LEU A 284 -5.98 14.21 15.04
CA LEU A 284 -6.41 13.80 16.38
C LEU A 284 -7.94 13.62 16.50
N ILE A 285 -8.68 13.73 15.38
CA ILE A 285 -10.15 13.63 15.33
C ILE A 285 -10.74 12.35 15.95
N MET A 286 -9.96 11.25 16.06
CA MET A 286 -10.40 10.02 16.76
C MET A 286 -10.52 10.17 18.29
N GLU A 287 -10.09 11.30 18.84
CA GLU A 287 -10.33 11.73 20.22
C GLU A 287 -11.58 12.61 20.37
N ALA A 288 -12.24 13.01 19.27
CA ALA A 288 -13.42 13.86 19.34
C ALA A 288 -14.55 13.19 20.12
N GLY A 289 -15.22 13.95 20.97
CA GLY A 289 -16.22 13.49 21.92
C GLY A 289 -15.67 12.92 23.23
N LEU A 290 -14.36 12.97 23.47
CA LEU A 290 -13.80 12.85 24.81
C LEU A 290 -13.99 14.17 25.58
N GLN A 291 -14.20 14.07 26.90
CA GLN A 291 -14.54 15.18 27.79
C GLN A 291 -13.47 15.34 28.88
N SER A 292 -13.20 16.57 29.32
CA SER A 292 -12.25 16.84 30.41
C SER A 292 -12.76 16.30 31.75
N HIS A 293 -11.84 15.86 32.61
CA HIS A 293 -12.16 15.34 33.95
C HIS A 293 -11.94 16.36 35.09
N VAL A 294 -11.51 17.59 34.76
CA VAL A 294 -11.20 18.64 35.75
C VAL A 294 -11.46 20.01 35.13
N ARG A 295 -12.04 20.93 35.93
CA ARG A 295 -12.13 22.37 35.59
C ARG A 295 -10.74 22.99 35.41
N VAL A 296 -10.54 23.77 34.35
CA VAL A 296 -9.32 24.54 34.06
C VAL A 296 -9.66 26.02 33.87
N GLY A 297 -9.66 26.77 34.98
CA GLY A 297 -9.95 28.21 34.98
C GLY A 297 -11.40 28.53 34.59
N SER A 298 -11.59 29.11 33.41
CA SER A 298 -12.91 29.41 32.82
C SER A 298 -13.46 28.29 31.92
N LEU A 299 -12.67 27.25 31.66
CA LEU A 299 -13.13 26.00 31.04
C LEU A 299 -13.59 25.06 32.15
N GLU A 300 -14.83 24.62 32.11
CA GLU A 300 -15.43 23.80 33.17
C GLU A 300 -15.04 22.32 33.08
N GLU A 301 -15.49 21.51 34.05
CA GLU A 301 -15.40 20.04 33.95
C GLU A 301 -16.37 19.51 32.89
N GLY A 302 -15.93 18.54 32.09
CA GLY A 302 -16.71 17.97 30.99
C GLY A 302 -16.52 18.65 29.64
N VAL A 303 -15.66 19.68 29.50
CA VAL A 303 -15.48 20.36 28.20
C VAL A 303 -14.86 19.46 27.14
N THR A 304 -15.28 19.63 25.88
CA THR A 304 -14.70 18.98 24.70
C THR A 304 -13.73 19.91 23.96
N ALA A 305 -13.04 19.38 22.94
CA ALA A 305 -12.12 20.17 22.13
C ALA A 305 -12.83 21.28 21.31
N LEU A 306 -14.06 21.06 20.84
CA LEU A 306 -14.93 22.06 20.20
C LEU A 306 -15.25 23.23 21.15
N MET A 307 -15.52 22.95 22.44
CA MET A 307 -15.80 23.98 23.45
C MET A 307 -14.56 24.83 23.74
N ILE A 308 -13.38 24.19 23.81
CA ILE A 308 -12.08 24.87 23.97
C ILE A 308 -11.80 25.76 22.75
N ALA A 309 -11.97 25.24 21.53
CA ALA A 309 -11.78 26.03 20.30
C ALA A 309 -12.75 27.22 20.22
N ALA A 310 -14.02 27.03 20.61
CA ALA A 310 -15.02 28.10 20.65
C ALA A 310 -14.69 29.19 21.68
N TYR A 311 -14.16 28.83 22.86
CA TYR A 311 -13.74 29.80 23.89
C TYR A 311 -12.54 30.66 23.46
N HIS A 312 -11.62 30.09 22.69
CA HIS A 312 -10.40 30.78 22.24
C HIS A 312 -10.49 31.44 20.86
N GLY A 313 -11.61 31.29 20.13
CA GLY A 313 -11.85 31.95 18.84
C GLY A 313 -11.34 31.18 17.61
N HIS A 314 -11.03 29.90 17.74
CA HIS A 314 -10.34 29.12 16.70
C HIS A 314 -11.32 28.50 15.70
N PHE A 315 -11.86 29.33 14.79
CA PHE A 315 -12.93 28.94 13.87
C PHE A 315 -12.64 27.65 13.07
N ASP A 316 -11.43 27.49 12.55
CA ASP A 316 -11.10 26.36 11.67
C ASP A 316 -11.10 25.01 12.41
N ILE A 317 -10.89 25.03 13.75
CA ILE A 317 -11.05 23.86 14.62
C ILE A 317 -12.52 23.68 15.02
N VAL A 318 -13.28 24.78 15.17
CA VAL A 318 -14.74 24.73 15.39
C VAL A 318 -15.45 24.07 14.21
N GLU A 319 -15.19 24.51 12.97
CA GLU A 319 -15.77 23.92 11.75
C GLU A 319 -15.40 22.42 11.62
N LEU A 320 -14.15 22.07 11.91
CA LEU A 320 -13.62 20.72 11.85
C LEU A 320 -14.32 19.74 12.81
N LEU A 321 -14.54 20.17 14.07
CA LEU A 321 -15.07 19.32 15.13
C LEU A 321 -16.60 19.35 15.26
N TRP A 322 -17.26 20.36 14.69
CA TRP A 322 -18.72 20.57 14.76
C TRP A 322 -19.53 19.29 14.51
N GLN A 323 -19.27 18.59 13.41
CA GLN A 323 -20.03 17.38 13.04
C GLN A 323 -19.88 16.19 14.02
N TYR A 324 -18.91 16.24 14.94
CA TYR A 324 -18.62 15.19 15.93
C TYR A 324 -19.03 15.56 17.35
N GLU A 325 -19.03 16.86 17.70
CA GLU A 325 -19.20 17.32 19.09
C GLU A 325 -20.39 18.29 19.30
N CYS A 326 -21.12 18.69 18.26
CA CYS A 326 -22.22 19.68 18.36
C CYS A 326 -23.31 19.38 19.40
N GLY A 327 -23.55 18.09 19.69
CA GLY A 327 -24.56 17.63 20.65
C GLY A 327 -24.05 17.36 22.06
N ILE A 328 -22.76 17.56 22.33
CA ILE A 328 -22.15 17.28 23.64
C ILE A 328 -22.25 18.51 24.54
N VAL A 329 -22.46 18.27 25.84
CA VAL A 329 -22.57 19.28 26.90
C VAL A 329 -21.53 19.02 27.98
N ASP A 330 -21.07 20.08 28.64
CA ASP A 330 -20.23 19.95 29.83
C ASP A 330 -21.05 19.56 31.08
N ALA A 331 -20.42 19.51 32.27
CA ALA A 331 -21.09 19.09 33.49
C ALA A 331 -22.15 20.09 34.03
N TRP A 332 -22.27 21.29 33.44
CA TRP A 332 -23.31 22.29 33.74
C TRP A 332 -24.45 22.26 32.70
N GLY A 333 -24.23 21.62 31.55
CA GLY A 333 -25.16 21.58 30.43
C GLY A 333 -24.83 22.55 29.29
N ASP A 334 -23.74 23.33 29.41
CA ASP A 334 -23.32 24.31 28.40
C ASP A 334 -22.83 23.60 27.13
N ARG A 335 -23.15 24.17 25.96
CA ARG A 335 -22.54 23.76 24.67
C ARG A 335 -21.45 24.73 24.25
N ALA A 336 -20.74 24.40 23.17
CA ALA A 336 -19.72 25.26 22.56
C ALA A 336 -20.21 26.68 22.24
N PHE A 337 -21.51 26.89 22.01
CA PHE A 337 -22.10 28.22 21.82
C PHE A 337 -22.01 29.10 23.08
N ALA A 338 -22.30 28.57 24.26
CA ALA A 338 -22.08 29.27 25.52
C ALA A 338 -20.59 29.63 25.71
N TYR A 339 -19.67 28.73 25.33
CA TYR A 339 -18.24 29.00 25.36
C TYR A 339 -17.80 30.13 24.40
N ALA A 340 -18.40 30.24 23.21
CA ALA A 340 -18.20 31.37 22.31
C ALA A 340 -18.81 32.70 22.82
N GLN A 341 -19.63 32.67 23.88
CA GLN A 341 -20.16 33.87 24.55
C GLN A 341 -19.40 34.25 25.83
N LYS A 342 -18.67 33.33 26.46
CA LYS A 342 -17.88 33.60 27.68
C LYS A 342 -16.76 34.59 27.35
N ASP A 343 -16.61 35.63 28.15
CA ASP A 343 -15.65 36.69 27.87
C ASP A 343 -14.19 36.17 28.04
N HIS A 344 -13.35 36.35 27.01
CA HIS A 344 -11.98 35.84 26.96
C HIS A 344 -10.96 36.98 27.16
N PRO A 345 -9.92 36.84 28.02
CA PRO A 345 -9.04 37.96 28.42
C PRO A 345 -8.34 38.74 27.30
N THR A 346 -8.14 38.13 26.13
CA THR A 346 -7.47 38.76 24.97
C THR A 346 -8.40 39.10 23.80
N LEU A 347 -9.60 38.53 23.72
CA LEU A 347 -10.51 38.72 22.59
C LEU A 347 -11.42 39.92 22.85
N LYS A 348 -11.09 41.08 22.27
CA LYS A 348 -11.81 42.35 22.49
C LYS A 348 -13.24 42.39 21.94
N ARG A 349 -13.67 41.36 21.21
CA ARG A 349 -15.03 41.16 20.69
C ARG A 349 -15.30 39.65 20.62
N ARG A 350 -16.55 39.24 20.88
CA ARG A 350 -17.02 37.86 20.62
C ARG A 350 -16.96 37.60 19.12
N ASP A 351 -16.47 36.42 18.71
CA ASP A 351 -16.39 36.11 17.29
C ASP A 351 -17.76 35.79 16.71
N LYS A 352 -18.33 36.75 16.00
CA LYS A 352 -19.62 36.62 15.33
C LYS A 352 -19.62 35.47 14.31
N LYS A 353 -18.48 35.16 13.68
CA LYS A 353 -18.35 34.05 12.72
C LYS A 353 -18.62 32.70 13.38
N ILE A 354 -18.12 32.52 14.61
CA ILE A 354 -18.35 31.30 15.41
C ILE A 354 -19.78 31.27 15.95
N LEU A 355 -20.31 32.39 16.46
CA LEU A 355 -21.68 32.45 16.99
C LEU A 355 -22.75 32.22 15.91
N ASP A 356 -22.58 32.81 14.72
CA ASP A 356 -23.48 32.61 13.58
C ASP A 356 -23.44 31.15 13.06
N PHE A 357 -22.30 30.47 13.18
CA PHE A 357 -22.09 29.09 12.71
C PHE A 357 -22.61 28.02 13.70
N LEU A 358 -22.34 28.20 15.00
CA LEU A 358 -22.77 27.24 16.05
C LEU A 358 -24.29 27.28 16.29
N GLY A 359 -24.91 28.45 16.12
CA GLY A 359 -26.35 28.66 16.34
C GLY A 359 -26.78 28.64 17.82
N PRO A 360 -27.97 29.19 18.14
CA PRO A 360 -28.44 29.32 19.52
C PRO A 360 -28.83 27.96 20.13
N GLU A 361 -28.62 27.82 21.45
CA GLU A 361 -28.78 26.54 22.17
C GLU A 361 -30.20 25.95 22.14
N THR A 362 -31.19 26.78 21.84
CA THR A 362 -32.61 26.42 21.72
C THR A 362 -33.00 25.82 20.35
N GLY A 363 -32.07 25.75 19.40
CA GLY A 363 -32.29 25.12 18.10
C GLY A 363 -32.37 23.58 18.16
N HIS A 364 -32.95 22.96 17.12
CA HIS A 364 -32.88 21.50 16.97
C HIS A 364 -31.44 21.10 16.65
N VAL A 365 -30.76 20.51 17.63
CA VAL A 365 -29.37 20.07 17.45
C VAL A 365 -29.31 18.92 16.43
N PRO A 366 -28.38 18.94 15.46
CA PRO A 366 -28.13 17.80 14.59
C PRO A 366 -27.66 16.56 15.38
N MET A 367 -27.88 15.36 14.85
CA MET A 367 -27.21 14.17 15.40
C MET A 367 -25.70 14.27 15.12
N HIS A 368 -24.91 14.25 16.19
CA HIS A 368 -23.45 14.19 16.09
C HIS A 368 -23.01 12.84 15.48
N ARG A 369 -21.98 12.87 14.65
CA ARG A 369 -21.39 11.68 14.03
C ARG A 369 -20.40 11.03 14.98
N SER A 370 -20.32 9.70 14.97
CA SER A 370 -19.24 8.99 15.64
C SER A 370 -17.88 9.40 15.06
N PRO A 371 -16.84 9.62 15.90
CA PRO A 371 -15.50 9.92 15.40
C PRO A 371 -14.94 8.73 14.58
N PRO A 372 -14.23 8.98 13.47
CA PRO A 372 -13.57 7.93 12.70
C PRO A 372 -12.45 7.25 13.52
N SER A 373 -12.12 6.01 13.19
CA SER A 373 -11.06 5.26 13.87
C SER A 373 -9.67 5.81 13.53
N ILE A 374 -8.69 5.53 14.39
CA ILE A 374 -7.32 6.04 14.22
C ILE A 374 -6.69 5.62 12.90
N ASP A 375 -6.97 4.40 12.42
CA ASP A 375 -6.46 3.90 11.14
C ASP A 375 -7.16 4.51 9.93
N SER A 376 -8.41 4.96 10.06
CA SER A 376 -9.01 5.76 8.99
C SER A 376 -8.51 7.20 9.04
N VAL A 377 -8.39 7.85 10.20
CA VAL A 377 -7.81 9.22 10.31
C VAL A 377 -6.39 9.28 9.74
N LEU A 378 -5.50 8.37 10.14
CA LEU A 378 -4.12 8.34 9.66
C LEU A 378 -4.02 7.89 8.19
N GLY A 379 -4.98 7.10 7.70
CA GLY A 379 -5.14 6.84 6.27
C GLY A 379 -5.68 8.04 5.48
N PHE A 380 -6.54 8.88 6.09
CA PHE A 380 -7.25 9.98 5.42
C PHE A 380 -6.37 11.21 5.14
N MET A 381 -5.20 11.33 5.79
CA MET A 381 -4.43 12.58 5.88
C MET A 381 -3.09 12.59 5.12
N GLU A 382 -3.14 12.18 3.85
CA GLU A 382 -2.12 12.50 2.84
C GLU A 382 -2.65 13.44 1.74
N ASP A 383 -3.81 14.09 1.95
CA ASP A 383 -4.29 15.22 1.14
C ASP A 383 -4.52 16.45 2.04
N ASP A 384 -4.01 17.62 1.65
CA ASP A 384 -4.47 18.93 2.16
C ASP A 384 -5.83 19.31 1.56
N LYS A 385 -6.84 18.45 1.75
CA LYS A 385 -8.23 18.73 1.35
C LYS A 385 -9.19 18.45 2.50
N VAL A 386 -10.09 19.41 2.68
CA VAL A 386 -11.11 19.41 3.75
C VAL A 386 -11.97 18.15 3.65
N LEU A 387 -12.25 17.53 4.81
CA LEU A 387 -13.23 16.43 4.91
C LEU A 387 -14.54 16.86 4.24
N PRO A 388 -15.13 16.08 3.33
CA PRO A 388 -16.26 16.54 2.52
C PRO A 388 -17.51 16.75 3.37
N VAL A 389 -17.70 17.99 3.81
CA VAL A 389 -18.98 18.51 4.28
C VAL A 389 -19.93 18.44 3.10
N GLN A 390 -20.92 17.54 3.18
CA GLN A 390 -22.02 17.51 2.21
C GLN A 390 -22.79 18.84 2.34
N PRO A 391 -23.02 19.60 1.26
CA PRO A 391 -23.90 20.75 1.33
C PRO A 391 -25.32 20.28 1.68
N SER A 392 -25.88 20.79 2.77
CA SER A 392 -27.29 20.62 3.08
C SER A 392 -28.11 21.41 2.05
N GLU A 393 -28.97 20.73 1.29
CA GLU A 393 -29.88 21.38 0.34
C GLU A 393 -30.93 22.24 1.08
N GLU A 394 -30.69 23.54 1.20
CA GLU A 394 -31.74 24.57 1.23
C GLU A 394 -31.16 25.99 1.03
N PHE A 395 -32.05 27.00 0.92
CA PHE A 395 -31.72 28.43 0.78
C PHE A 395 -31.03 28.90 -0.52
N SER A 396 -31.63 28.57 -1.66
CA SER A 396 -31.70 29.57 -2.75
C SER A 396 -32.54 30.78 -2.33
N ARG A 397 -31.94 31.94 -1.98
CA ARG A 397 -32.58 33.28 -2.11
C ARG A 397 -31.66 34.50 -1.89
N SER A 398 -31.57 35.32 -2.95
CA SER A 398 -31.60 36.80 -2.98
C SER A 398 -30.49 37.67 -2.32
N ILE A 399 -29.94 38.58 -3.15
CA ILE A 399 -29.31 39.90 -2.84
C ILE A 399 -27.90 39.84 -2.17
N GLY A 400 -26.92 40.70 -2.51
CA GLY A 400 -26.80 41.62 -3.65
C GLY A 400 -26.06 42.96 -3.37
N VAL A 401 -25.03 43.24 -4.20
CA VAL A 401 -24.40 44.56 -4.48
C VAL A 401 -23.55 45.24 -3.36
N VAL A 402 -22.51 45.98 -3.78
CA VAL A 402 -21.61 46.90 -3.02
C VAL A 402 -20.59 46.24 -2.04
N GLY A 403 -19.32 46.66 -1.95
CA GLY A 403 -18.52 47.51 -2.85
C GLY A 403 -17.41 48.36 -2.21
N SER A 404 -16.15 48.14 -2.64
CA SER A 404 -15.01 49.08 -2.63
C SER A 404 -14.26 49.41 -1.32
N ILE A 405 -13.07 50.04 -1.47
CA ILE A 405 -12.19 50.70 -0.48
C ILE A 405 -11.63 49.75 0.62
N ALA A 406 -10.43 49.15 0.56
CA ALA A 406 -9.07 49.61 0.22
C ALA A 406 -8.46 50.64 1.19
N HIS A 407 -7.40 50.29 1.91
CA HIS A 407 -6.24 51.16 2.25
C HIS A 407 -5.09 50.35 2.90
N SER A 408 -3.87 50.52 2.37
CA SER A 408 -2.60 50.31 3.07
C SER A 408 -2.20 51.64 3.77
N PRO A 409 -1.06 51.81 4.53
CA PRO A 409 0.31 51.62 4.01
C PRO A 409 1.43 51.27 5.05
N ASN A 410 2.68 51.17 4.56
CA ASN A 410 3.94 51.51 5.28
C ASN A 410 4.37 50.64 6.50
N THR A 411 5.62 50.58 6.98
CA THR A 411 7.00 50.96 6.56
C THR A 411 8.00 50.29 7.54
N SER A 412 9.28 50.01 7.27
CA SER A 412 10.09 49.83 6.05
C SER A 412 11.56 49.54 6.45
N SER A 413 12.38 48.96 5.56
CA SER A 413 13.86 48.79 5.67
C SER A 413 14.35 47.81 6.77
N SER A 414 15.46 47.09 6.61
CA SER A 414 16.77 47.54 6.12
C SER A 414 17.64 46.42 5.49
N GLN A 415 18.67 46.83 4.74
CA GLN A 415 19.65 45.96 4.09
C GLN A 415 20.91 45.79 4.96
N ILE A 416 21.58 44.64 4.86
CA ILE A 416 23.03 44.52 5.08
C ILE A 416 23.63 43.71 3.91
N GLN A 417 24.77 44.16 3.38
CA GLN A 417 25.38 43.61 2.16
C GLN A 417 26.60 42.71 2.42
N VAL A 418 26.68 41.64 1.61
CA VAL A 418 27.86 41.15 0.87
C VAL A 418 29.17 40.87 1.64
N LYS A 419 29.64 39.62 1.51
CA LYS A 419 31.05 39.32 1.16
C LYS A 419 31.21 37.95 0.47
N ARG A 420 31.84 37.95 -0.72
CA ARG A 420 32.52 36.80 -1.36
C ARG A 420 34.05 36.97 -1.17
N PRO A 421 34.86 35.91 -1.28
CA PRO A 421 35.43 35.49 -2.58
C PRO A 421 35.06 34.03 -2.94
N PHE A 422 35.16 33.45 -4.16
CA PHE A 422 35.88 33.67 -5.43
C PHE A 422 37.26 32.97 -5.60
N LEU A 423 37.46 32.35 -6.78
CA LEU A 423 38.65 31.64 -7.32
C LEU A 423 38.92 30.22 -6.75
N ALA A 424 39.41 29.23 -7.52
CA ALA A 424 39.44 29.03 -8.98
C ALA A 424 39.70 27.54 -9.37
N SER A 425 39.50 27.24 -10.65
CA SER A 425 39.96 26.09 -11.48
C SER A 425 41.08 25.17 -10.95
N ASP A 426 41.02 23.86 -11.29
CA ASP A 426 41.73 23.33 -12.47
C ASP A 426 41.27 21.92 -12.94
N SER A 427 41.93 21.39 -13.97
CA SER A 427 41.58 20.25 -14.81
C SER A 427 42.56 19.06 -14.71
N LYS A 428 42.06 17.82 -14.88
CA LYS A 428 42.59 16.71 -15.72
C LYS A 428 42.09 15.31 -15.32
N ALA A 429 42.26 14.36 -16.23
CA ALA A 429 42.05 12.92 -16.04
C ALA A 429 43.40 12.16 -16.16
N PRO A 430 43.40 10.81 -16.27
CA PRO A 430 43.71 9.82 -15.23
C PRO A 430 45.20 9.42 -15.16
N PRO A 431 45.61 8.42 -14.33
CA PRO A 431 45.93 7.11 -14.93
C PRO A 431 45.78 5.81 -14.07
N THR A 432 45.17 4.78 -14.67
CA THR A 432 45.58 3.34 -14.81
C THR A 432 46.07 2.40 -13.67
N HIS A 433 45.57 1.14 -13.74
CA HIS A 433 46.15 -0.18 -13.31
C HIS A 433 46.27 -0.47 -11.79
N THR A 434 46.20 -1.72 -11.28
CA THR A 434 46.40 -3.11 -11.82
C THR A 434 45.27 -4.11 -11.41
N SER A 435 45.46 -5.45 -11.45
CA SER A 435 45.14 -6.33 -12.59
C SER A 435 45.21 -7.85 -12.30
N SER A 436 44.17 -8.64 -12.63
CA SER A 436 44.14 -10.12 -12.84
C SER A 436 42.75 -10.48 -13.44
N SER A 437 42.55 -10.99 -14.66
CA SER A 437 42.89 -12.31 -15.27
C SER A 437 42.29 -13.51 -14.51
N TYR A 438 41.64 -14.51 -15.14
CA TYR A 438 41.67 -14.99 -16.55
C TYR A 438 40.27 -15.21 -17.21
N GLY A 439 40.25 -15.33 -18.55
CA GLY A 439 39.11 -15.83 -19.38
C GLY A 439 39.33 -17.30 -19.84
N PRO A 440 38.83 -17.77 -21.02
CA PRO A 440 38.33 -17.02 -22.20
C PRO A 440 36.95 -17.50 -22.73
N ALA A 441 36.58 -17.14 -23.96
CA ALA A 441 35.29 -17.43 -24.61
C ALA A 441 35.44 -18.14 -25.97
N ASN A 442 34.37 -18.82 -26.46
CA ASN A 442 33.86 -18.67 -27.86
C ASN A 442 32.66 -19.56 -28.26
N SER A 443 31.55 -18.91 -28.66
CA SER A 443 30.83 -19.09 -29.95
C SER A 443 30.08 -20.39 -30.36
N ILE A 444 29.06 -20.18 -31.22
CA ILE A 444 28.53 -21.06 -32.31
C ILE A 444 27.45 -22.15 -32.02
N ARG A 445 26.29 -21.94 -32.69
CA ARG A 445 25.25 -22.86 -33.24
C ARG A 445 24.59 -23.95 -32.36
N ALA A 446 23.28 -24.11 -32.60
CA ALA A 446 22.49 -25.30 -32.27
C ALA A 446 22.68 -26.45 -33.29
N PRO A 447 22.32 -27.69 -32.90
CA PRO A 447 21.62 -28.59 -33.82
C PRO A 447 20.38 -29.26 -33.19
N ILE A 448 19.71 -30.09 -34.01
CA ILE A 448 18.45 -30.82 -33.75
C ILE A 448 18.75 -32.27 -33.33
N ILE A 449 17.90 -32.89 -32.49
CA ILE A 449 17.34 -34.27 -32.57
C ILE A 449 16.45 -34.51 -31.32
N LEU A 450 15.21 -35.05 -31.28
CA LEU A 450 14.39 -36.07 -31.98
C LEU A 450 14.22 -37.37 -31.12
N VAL A 451 13.05 -38.02 -31.24
CA VAL A 451 12.63 -39.35 -30.73
C VAL A 451 12.21 -39.43 -29.24
N ALA A 452 11.15 -40.15 -28.80
CA ALA A 452 9.83 -40.52 -29.40
C ALA A 452 8.95 -41.26 -28.35
N SER A 453 7.62 -41.36 -28.63
CA SER A 453 6.69 -42.46 -28.21
C SER A 453 6.36 -42.61 -26.69
N THR A 454 5.24 -43.24 -26.26
CA THR A 454 4.22 -44.10 -26.92
C THR A 454 2.77 -43.73 -26.54
N GLU A 455 1.80 -44.03 -27.42
CA GLU A 455 0.35 -44.14 -27.12
C GLU A 455 0.00 -45.54 -26.54
N PRO A 456 -1.28 -45.92 -26.26
CA PRO A 456 -2.22 -46.31 -27.34
C PRO A 456 -3.74 -46.07 -27.12
N ASP A 457 -4.50 -46.12 -28.23
CA ASP A 457 -5.90 -46.63 -28.38
C ASP A 457 -7.07 -45.96 -27.60
N LYS A 458 -8.31 -45.83 -28.11
CA LYS A 458 -9.03 -46.19 -29.37
C LYS A 458 -10.38 -45.42 -29.41
N GLU A 459 -11.11 -45.17 -30.51
CA GLU A 459 -10.93 -45.30 -31.97
C GLU A 459 -11.74 -44.11 -32.61
N VAL A 460 -12.38 -44.03 -33.79
CA VAL A 460 -12.91 -44.94 -34.84
C VAL A 460 -12.65 -44.30 -36.24
N SER A 461 -12.63 -45.11 -37.29
CA SER A 461 -12.40 -44.80 -38.73
C SER A 461 -13.53 -43.97 -39.41
N PRO A 462 -13.34 -43.36 -40.63
CA PRO A 462 -12.71 -43.99 -41.81
C PRO A 462 -11.71 -43.18 -42.66
N LEU A 463 -11.10 -43.94 -43.59
CA LEU A 463 -10.01 -43.69 -44.55
C LEU A 463 -10.52 -43.18 -45.92
N PRO A 464 -9.66 -42.97 -46.96
CA PRO A 464 -8.33 -42.33 -46.99
C PRO A 464 -8.15 -41.34 -48.18
N HIS A 465 -7.11 -40.51 -48.16
CA HIS A 465 -6.55 -39.89 -49.38
C HIS A 465 -5.19 -40.50 -49.76
N GLN A 466 -5.02 -40.87 -51.03
CA GLN A 466 -3.75 -41.38 -51.57
C GLN A 466 -2.82 -40.26 -52.03
N THR A 467 -1.52 -40.52 -51.97
CA THR A 467 -0.43 -39.60 -52.33
C THR A 467 -0.14 -39.58 -53.83
N SER A 468 0.43 -38.47 -54.31
CA SER A 468 0.98 -38.35 -55.66
C SER A 468 2.36 -39.00 -55.77
N PRO A 469 2.65 -39.78 -56.84
CA PRO A 469 3.98 -40.34 -57.08
C PRO A 469 4.91 -39.31 -57.73
N SER A 470 6.19 -39.35 -57.36
CA SER A 470 7.24 -38.50 -57.94
C SER A 470 8.05 -39.21 -59.02
N ARG A 471 8.58 -38.42 -59.96
CA ARG A 471 9.27 -38.84 -61.19
C ARG A 471 10.75 -39.22 -60.96
N ARG A 472 11.13 -40.51 -61.10
CA ARG A 472 12.37 -40.99 -61.79
C ARG A 472 12.59 -42.51 -61.69
N GLN A 473 13.41 -43.02 -62.63
CA GLN A 473 13.85 -44.42 -62.83
C GLN A 473 12.72 -45.37 -63.30
N LEU A 474 12.98 -46.42 -64.08
CA LEU A 474 14.26 -46.97 -64.57
C LEU A 474 14.49 -46.74 -66.09
N THR A 475 15.72 -47.01 -66.53
CA THR A 475 16.08 -47.29 -67.93
C THR A 475 16.05 -48.80 -68.21
N ASP A 476 16.31 -49.18 -69.46
CA ASP A 476 16.78 -50.51 -69.89
C ASP A 476 15.81 -51.70 -69.85
N ALA A 477 15.10 -51.88 -70.96
CA ALA A 477 14.82 -53.21 -71.52
C ALA A 477 14.68 -53.12 -73.06
N HIS A 478 15.67 -53.63 -73.81
CA HIS A 478 15.47 -53.99 -75.22
C HIS A 478 15.03 -55.46 -75.28
N GLY A 479 13.83 -55.71 -75.82
CA GLY A 479 13.30 -57.07 -76.01
C GLY A 479 12.05 -57.03 -76.88
N ALA A 480 12.09 -57.67 -78.04
CA ALA A 480 11.04 -57.56 -79.05
C ALA A 480 10.15 -58.81 -79.11
N THR A 481 8.83 -58.61 -79.16
CA THR A 481 7.86 -59.58 -79.71
C THR A 481 6.66 -58.85 -80.32
N SER A 482 6.35 -59.18 -81.58
CA SER A 482 5.04 -59.09 -82.26
C SER A 482 4.16 -57.85 -82.07
N ASP A 483 4.02 -57.06 -83.15
CA ASP A 483 2.82 -56.29 -83.43
C ASP A 483 1.58 -57.20 -83.59
N GLN A 484 0.51 -56.94 -82.83
CA GLN A 484 -0.87 -57.19 -83.29
C GLN A 484 -1.96 -56.40 -82.54
N ASP A 485 -1.83 -56.13 -81.23
CA ASP A 485 -2.92 -55.54 -80.41
C ASP A 485 -3.00 -53.99 -80.34
N ARG A 486 -2.14 -53.27 -81.09
CA ARG A 486 -2.03 -51.80 -81.03
C ARG A 486 -3.34 -51.00 -81.24
N PRO A 487 -4.34 -51.41 -82.04
CA PRO A 487 -5.57 -50.63 -82.22
C PRO A 487 -6.51 -50.60 -81.01
N ASN A 488 -6.51 -51.65 -80.17
CA ASN A 488 -7.49 -51.78 -79.08
C ASN A 488 -7.02 -51.06 -77.81
N GLN A 489 -5.72 -51.14 -77.48
CA GLN A 489 -5.18 -50.48 -76.28
C GLN A 489 -5.34 -48.95 -76.37
N THR A 490 -5.09 -48.34 -77.53
CA THR A 490 -5.29 -46.88 -77.71
C THR A 490 -6.76 -46.47 -77.67
N ALA A 491 -7.68 -47.29 -78.19
CA ALA A 491 -9.12 -47.04 -78.09
C ALA A 491 -9.61 -47.10 -76.64
N GLU A 492 -9.11 -48.05 -75.85
CA GLU A 492 -9.44 -48.19 -74.43
C GLU A 492 -8.84 -47.06 -73.58
N GLU A 493 -7.58 -46.68 -73.82
CA GLU A 493 -6.95 -45.49 -73.21
C GLU A 493 -7.75 -44.21 -73.52
N VAL A 494 -8.14 -43.98 -74.78
CA VAL A 494 -8.95 -42.80 -75.17
C VAL A 494 -10.34 -42.85 -74.52
N MET A 495 -10.94 -44.02 -74.33
CA MET A 495 -12.20 -44.17 -73.60
C MET A 495 -12.04 -43.86 -72.10
N GLN A 496 -10.97 -44.34 -71.46
CA GLN A 496 -10.64 -44.03 -70.07
C GLN A 496 -10.36 -42.52 -69.88
N LEU A 497 -9.61 -41.90 -70.78
CA LEU A 497 -9.34 -40.45 -70.77
C LEU A 497 -10.63 -39.63 -70.97
N ARG A 498 -11.53 -40.02 -71.88
CA ARG A 498 -12.85 -39.38 -72.03
C ARG A 498 -13.71 -39.51 -70.77
N THR A 499 -13.65 -40.66 -70.11
CA THR A 499 -14.37 -40.92 -68.85
C THR A 499 -13.81 -40.06 -67.72
N LEU A 500 -12.48 -39.91 -67.63
CA LEU A 500 -11.81 -39.05 -66.67
C LEU A 500 -12.12 -37.56 -66.91
N VAL A 501 -12.14 -37.11 -68.17
CA VAL A 501 -12.57 -35.74 -68.51
C VAL A 501 -14.04 -35.52 -68.11
N SER A 502 -14.92 -36.50 -68.35
CA SER A 502 -16.33 -36.43 -67.94
C SER A 502 -16.49 -36.31 -66.42
N THR A 503 -15.77 -37.10 -65.62
CA THR A 503 -15.83 -37.01 -64.14
C THR A 503 -15.27 -35.69 -63.63
N LEU A 504 -14.17 -35.19 -64.22
CA LEU A 504 -13.61 -33.88 -63.88
C LEU A 504 -14.53 -32.71 -64.28
N GLN A 505 -15.22 -32.78 -65.42
CA GLN A 505 -16.23 -31.79 -65.81
C GLN A 505 -17.44 -31.81 -64.86
N LYS A 506 -17.83 -32.98 -64.33
CA LYS A 506 -18.85 -33.08 -63.27
C LYS A 506 -18.38 -32.42 -61.97
N SER A 507 -17.16 -32.68 -61.50
CA SER A 507 -16.62 -31.99 -60.32
C SER A 507 -16.44 -30.48 -60.56
N GLU A 508 -16.11 -30.05 -61.78
CA GLU A 508 -16.06 -28.64 -62.15
C GLU A 508 -17.44 -27.97 -62.07
N LYS A 509 -18.54 -28.70 -62.35
CA LYS A 509 -19.91 -28.22 -62.14
C LYS A 509 -20.27 -28.12 -60.66
N GLU A 510 -19.95 -29.15 -59.88
CA GLU A 510 -20.24 -29.21 -58.44
C GLU A 510 -19.50 -28.11 -57.67
N LEU A 511 -18.22 -27.87 -57.99
CA LEU A 511 -17.42 -26.75 -57.46
C LEU A 511 -17.98 -25.38 -57.87
N LYS A 512 -18.49 -25.20 -59.11
CA LYS A 512 -19.18 -23.95 -59.51
C LYS A 512 -20.44 -23.71 -58.68
N GLU A 513 -21.23 -24.76 -58.42
CA GLU A 513 -22.44 -24.63 -57.61
C GLU A 513 -22.14 -24.33 -56.14
N GLN A 514 -21.11 -24.93 -55.56
CA GLN A 514 -20.61 -24.59 -54.22
C GLN A 514 -20.12 -23.13 -54.16
N LEU A 515 -19.28 -22.72 -55.11
CA LEU A 515 -18.76 -21.35 -55.22
C LEU A 515 -19.90 -20.32 -55.38
N ALA A 516 -20.94 -20.65 -56.15
CA ALA A 516 -22.11 -19.80 -56.30
C ALA A 516 -22.86 -19.63 -54.96
N ARG A 517 -23.15 -20.73 -54.26
CA ARG A 517 -23.83 -20.73 -52.94
C ARG A 517 -23.05 -19.90 -51.91
N ALA A 518 -21.75 -20.13 -51.80
CA ALA A 518 -20.88 -19.37 -50.90
C ALA A 518 -20.88 -17.87 -51.23
N ASN A 519 -20.78 -17.50 -52.52
CA ASN A 519 -20.84 -16.09 -52.93
C ASN A 519 -22.21 -15.45 -52.64
N THR A 520 -23.33 -16.15 -52.82
CA THR A 520 -24.66 -15.61 -52.46
C THR A 520 -24.83 -15.41 -50.96
N GLU A 521 -24.34 -16.32 -50.11
CA GLU A 521 -24.47 -16.15 -48.66
C GLU A 521 -23.47 -15.10 -48.13
N ILE A 522 -22.25 -15.00 -48.70
CA ILE A 522 -21.33 -13.88 -48.43
C ILE A 522 -21.98 -12.55 -48.82
N ALA A 523 -22.60 -12.45 -50.00
CA ALA A 523 -23.28 -11.22 -50.44
C ALA A 523 -24.44 -10.85 -49.49
N ARG A 524 -25.27 -11.82 -49.12
CA ARG A 524 -26.38 -11.66 -48.17
C ARG A 524 -25.91 -11.23 -46.79
N LEU A 525 -24.86 -11.84 -46.26
CA LEU A 525 -24.27 -11.48 -44.97
C LEU A 525 -23.55 -10.13 -45.02
N THR A 526 -23.00 -9.75 -46.17
CA THR A 526 -22.40 -8.42 -46.39
C THR A 526 -23.49 -7.34 -46.43
N ASP A 527 -24.58 -7.55 -47.17
CA ASP A 527 -25.74 -6.65 -47.21
C ASP A 527 -26.39 -6.49 -45.82
N ILE A 528 -26.53 -7.58 -45.06
CA ILE A 528 -26.94 -7.52 -43.63
C ILE A 528 -25.94 -6.72 -42.79
N CYS A 529 -24.62 -6.89 -43.00
CA CYS A 529 -23.61 -6.11 -42.28
C CYS A 529 -23.57 -4.63 -42.68
N GLU A 530 -23.87 -4.31 -43.94
CA GLU A 530 -23.97 -2.92 -44.44
C GLU A 530 -25.24 -2.25 -43.92
N GLN A 531 -26.37 -2.96 -43.88
CA GLN A 531 -27.61 -2.49 -43.25
C GLN A 531 -27.42 -2.25 -41.74
N LEU A 532 -26.75 -3.16 -41.03
CA LEU A 532 -26.36 -2.96 -39.61
C LEU A 532 -25.30 -1.87 -39.40
N GLN A 533 -24.60 -1.43 -40.46
CA GLN A 533 -23.69 -0.28 -40.42
C GLN A 533 -24.35 1.06 -40.74
N GLN A 534 -25.61 1.10 -41.20
CA GLN A 534 -26.29 2.37 -41.50
C GLN A 534 -26.65 3.19 -40.24
N ASP A 535 -26.74 2.55 -39.07
CA ASP A 535 -26.83 3.24 -37.76
C ASP A 535 -25.45 3.66 -37.21
N ALA A 536 -24.34 3.33 -37.87
CA ALA A 536 -23.00 3.80 -37.51
C ALA A 536 -22.66 5.09 -38.28
N PRO A 537 -22.23 6.18 -37.62
CA PRO A 537 -22.00 7.47 -38.27
C PRO A 537 -20.77 7.46 -39.19
N VAL A 538 -21.02 7.25 -40.48
CA VAL A 538 -20.02 7.20 -41.56
C VAL A 538 -19.06 8.39 -41.54
N GLY A 539 -17.77 8.11 -41.68
CA GLY A 539 -16.77 9.07 -42.17
C GLY A 539 -16.17 10.06 -41.18
N LYS A 540 -16.51 10.02 -39.88
CA LYS A 540 -15.74 10.76 -38.86
C LYS A 540 -14.49 9.97 -38.47
N LYS A 541 -13.34 10.66 -38.39
CA LYS A 541 -12.08 10.10 -37.87
C LYS A 541 -12.31 9.44 -36.51
N VAL A 542 -11.54 8.39 -36.20
CA VAL A 542 -11.45 7.80 -34.85
C VAL A 542 -11.39 8.94 -33.83
N PRO A 543 -12.24 8.94 -32.78
CA PRO A 543 -12.35 10.10 -31.90
C PRO A 543 -11.03 10.31 -31.16
N ASP A 544 -10.28 11.33 -31.57
CA ASP A 544 -8.98 11.66 -31.00
C ASP A 544 -9.15 12.19 -29.56
N LEU A 545 -8.45 11.55 -28.61
CA LEU A 545 -8.40 11.91 -27.19
C LEU A 545 -7.79 13.30 -26.97
N ILE A 546 -6.77 13.67 -27.74
CA ILE A 546 -6.18 15.02 -27.71
C ILE A 546 -7.23 16.03 -28.18
N GLN A 547 -7.95 15.74 -29.26
CA GLN A 547 -9.08 16.56 -29.70
C GLN A 547 -10.23 16.61 -28.68
N ALA A 548 -10.38 15.62 -27.79
CA ALA A 548 -11.38 15.63 -26.72
C ALA A 548 -10.94 16.54 -25.57
N ALA A 549 -9.65 16.50 -25.22
CA ALA A 549 -9.03 17.41 -24.28
C ALA A 549 -9.10 18.88 -24.75
N ILE A 550 -8.84 19.16 -26.04
CA ILE A 550 -9.00 20.50 -26.63
C ILE A 550 -10.44 21.04 -26.48
N VAL A 551 -11.45 20.18 -26.67
CA VAL A 551 -12.87 20.57 -26.70
C VAL A 551 -13.51 20.62 -25.31
N GLY A 552 -12.89 20.02 -24.29
CA GLY A 552 -13.49 19.85 -22.96
C GLY A 552 -14.45 18.67 -22.84
N ASP A 553 -14.45 17.75 -23.82
CA ASP A 553 -15.42 16.66 -23.91
C ASP A 553 -14.99 15.48 -23.01
N LEU A 554 -15.33 15.58 -21.72
CA LEU A 554 -15.06 14.56 -20.70
C LEU A 554 -15.65 13.18 -21.05
N SER A 555 -16.82 13.14 -21.69
CA SER A 555 -17.49 11.91 -22.08
C SER A 555 -16.74 11.20 -23.20
N ARG A 556 -16.42 11.92 -24.29
CA ARG A 556 -15.67 11.37 -25.42
C ARG A 556 -14.22 11.06 -25.07
N ALA A 557 -13.61 11.80 -24.14
CA ALA A 557 -12.29 11.47 -23.60
C ALA A 557 -12.30 10.14 -22.82
N ARG A 558 -13.30 9.89 -21.98
CA ARG A 558 -13.47 8.58 -21.31
C ARG A 558 -13.65 7.44 -22.32
N MET A 559 -14.42 7.65 -23.38
CA MET A 559 -14.56 6.67 -24.47
C MET A 559 -13.27 6.40 -25.26
N CYS A 560 -12.24 7.25 -25.14
CA CYS A 560 -11.01 7.18 -25.92
C CYS A 560 -9.76 7.17 -25.03
N ILE A 561 -9.92 6.84 -23.75
CA ILE A 561 -8.85 6.82 -22.74
C ILE A 561 -7.76 5.79 -23.06
N SER A 562 -8.04 4.82 -23.94
CA SER A 562 -7.09 3.88 -24.55
C SER A 562 -5.98 4.55 -25.35
N GLN A 563 -6.19 5.79 -25.80
CA GLN A 563 -5.21 6.63 -26.48
C GLN A 563 -4.35 7.44 -25.48
N ALA A 564 -4.44 7.21 -24.17
CA ALA A 564 -3.60 7.92 -23.21
C ALA A 564 -2.10 7.68 -23.48
N ARG A 565 -1.27 8.68 -23.19
CA ARG A 565 0.17 8.76 -23.53
C ARG A 565 0.47 8.88 -25.03
N THR A 566 -0.54 8.91 -25.92
CA THR A 566 -0.30 9.34 -27.31
C THR A 566 0.16 10.79 -27.37
N ARG A 567 0.83 11.14 -28.47
CA ARG A 567 1.52 12.42 -28.64
C ARG A 567 1.17 13.05 -29.98
N ASP A 568 0.93 14.35 -29.97
CA ASP A 568 0.81 15.15 -31.19
C ASP A 568 2.18 15.36 -31.87
N LYS A 569 2.20 16.12 -32.99
CA LYS A 569 3.41 16.39 -33.76
C LYS A 569 4.47 17.22 -33.02
N SER A 570 4.09 17.90 -31.94
CA SER A 570 4.95 18.62 -31.00
C SER A 570 5.32 17.77 -29.77
N GLY A 571 4.89 16.51 -29.73
CA GLY A 571 5.13 15.60 -28.63
C GLY A 571 4.16 15.77 -27.45
N ARG A 572 3.12 16.61 -27.55
CA ARG A 572 2.22 16.93 -26.43
C ARG A 572 1.14 15.86 -26.27
N THR A 573 0.74 15.59 -25.02
CA THR A 573 -0.28 14.58 -24.69
C THR A 573 -1.62 15.22 -24.34
N ALA A 574 -2.69 14.42 -24.22
CA ALA A 574 -4.03 14.95 -23.95
C ALA A 574 -4.12 15.76 -22.64
N LEU A 575 -3.36 15.38 -21.60
CA LEU A 575 -3.25 16.11 -20.34
C LEU A 575 -2.69 17.53 -20.52
N MET A 576 -1.73 17.73 -21.43
CA MET A 576 -1.15 19.04 -21.70
C MET A 576 -2.14 19.97 -22.39
N HIS A 577 -2.92 19.44 -23.35
CA HIS A 577 -4.00 20.18 -23.99
C HIS A 577 -5.13 20.47 -22.98
N ALA A 578 -5.52 19.51 -22.14
CA ALA A 578 -6.49 19.74 -21.07
C ALA A 578 -6.05 20.84 -20.11
N ALA A 579 -4.75 20.90 -19.79
CA ALA A 579 -4.16 21.95 -18.96
C ALA A 579 -4.08 23.31 -19.67
N GLU A 580 -3.76 23.36 -20.96
CA GLU A 580 -3.75 24.56 -21.82
C GLU A 580 -5.15 25.20 -21.94
N TYR A 581 -6.19 24.39 -22.03
CA TYR A 581 -7.59 24.82 -22.14
C TYR A 581 -8.36 24.84 -20.80
N GLY A 582 -7.69 24.69 -19.65
CA GLY A 582 -8.28 24.86 -18.32
C GLY A 582 -9.26 23.76 -17.87
N GLN A 583 -9.24 22.61 -18.55
CA GLN A 583 -10.22 21.54 -18.41
C GLN A 583 -9.95 20.67 -17.17
N ALA A 584 -10.21 21.22 -15.98
CA ALA A 584 -9.84 20.62 -14.70
C ALA A 584 -10.37 19.19 -14.48
N ASP A 585 -11.58 18.86 -14.95
CA ASP A 585 -12.12 17.49 -14.83
C ASP A 585 -11.44 16.48 -15.77
N LEU A 586 -10.99 16.93 -16.94
CA LEU A 586 -10.13 16.13 -17.81
C LEU A 586 -8.74 15.95 -17.20
N VAL A 587 -8.17 16.99 -16.58
CA VAL A 587 -6.92 16.90 -15.82
C VAL A 587 -7.04 15.88 -14.68
N LYS A 588 -8.16 15.84 -13.93
CA LYS A 588 -8.40 14.83 -12.88
C LYS A 588 -8.36 13.39 -13.42
N VAL A 589 -8.88 13.14 -14.63
CA VAL A 589 -8.93 11.82 -15.27
C VAL A 589 -7.61 11.44 -15.96
N LEU A 590 -6.93 12.38 -16.61
CA LEU A 590 -5.74 12.12 -17.42
C LEU A 590 -4.43 12.12 -16.61
N ARG A 591 -4.37 12.85 -15.49
CA ARG A 591 -3.17 12.95 -14.63
C ARG A 591 -2.62 11.58 -14.19
N PRO A 592 -3.41 10.60 -13.73
CA PRO A 592 -2.89 9.25 -13.41
C PRO A 592 -2.12 8.59 -14.55
N LEU A 593 -2.54 8.80 -15.80
CA LEU A 593 -1.99 8.12 -16.97
C LEU A 593 -0.77 8.86 -17.55
N GLU A 594 -0.83 10.21 -17.53
CA GLU A 594 0.06 11.09 -18.31
C GLU A 594 0.89 12.10 -17.50
N ALA A 595 0.75 12.18 -16.17
CA ALA A 595 1.55 13.10 -15.36
C ALA A 595 3.06 12.93 -15.58
N ARG A 596 3.80 14.03 -15.45
CA ARG A 596 5.27 14.11 -15.62
C ARG A 596 5.80 13.76 -17.01
N LEU A 597 4.93 13.48 -17.98
CA LEU A 597 5.32 13.46 -19.39
C LEU A 597 5.71 14.88 -19.83
N ARG A 598 6.64 14.94 -20.79
CA ARG A 598 7.19 16.17 -21.36
C ARG A 598 7.11 16.16 -22.87
N ASP A 599 6.80 17.28 -23.49
CA ASP A 599 6.74 17.46 -24.96
C ASP A 599 8.15 17.56 -25.60
N MET A 600 8.23 17.96 -26.88
CA MET A 600 9.51 18.17 -27.59
C MET A 600 10.32 19.41 -27.15
N LYS A 601 9.82 20.21 -26.19
CA LYS A 601 10.54 21.33 -25.55
C LYS A 601 10.78 21.08 -24.06
N GLY A 602 10.47 19.88 -23.57
CA GLY A 602 10.50 19.57 -22.14
C GLY A 602 9.31 20.12 -21.34
N TRP A 603 8.28 20.71 -21.96
CA TRP A 603 7.15 21.31 -21.25
C TRP A 603 6.23 20.26 -20.64
N THR A 604 5.76 20.51 -19.41
CA THR A 604 4.81 19.66 -18.68
C THR A 604 3.40 20.26 -18.67
N ALA A 605 2.39 19.50 -18.23
CA ALA A 605 1.03 20.00 -18.12
C ALA A 605 0.90 21.17 -17.12
N LEU A 606 1.62 21.15 -16.01
CA LEU A 606 1.69 22.27 -15.06
C LEU A 606 2.18 23.57 -15.72
N MET A 607 3.15 23.49 -16.64
CA MET A 607 3.66 24.67 -17.35
C MET A 607 2.58 25.29 -18.25
N TYR A 608 1.84 24.45 -18.98
CA TYR A 608 0.68 24.90 -19.77
C TYR A 608 -0.42 25.52 -18.91
N ALA A 609 -0.80 24.87 -17.79
CA ALA A 609 -1.81 25.39 -16.86
C ALA A 609 -1.40 26.75 -16.25
N ALA A 610 -0.13 26.91 -15.89
CA ALA A 610 0.39 28.14 -15.29
C ALA A 610 0.32 29.31 -16.29
N VAL A 611 0.94 29.18 -17.46
CA VAL A 611 1.01 30.24 -18.49
C VAL A 611 -0.37 30.72 -18.93
N HIS A 612 -1.37 29.84 -18.97
CA HIS A 612 -2.74 30.17 -19.38
C HIS A 612 -3.67 30.57 -18.21
N GLY A 613 -3.15 30.69 -16.98
CA GLY A 613 -3.89 31.22 -15.83
C GLY A 613 -4.83 30.24 -15.13
N HIS A 614 -4.76 28.94 -15.41
CA HIS A 614 -5.77 27.96 -15.02
C HIS A 614 -5.57 27.43 -13.58
N LYS A 615 -5.97 28.24 -12.59
CA LYS A 615 -5.76 28.00 -11.14
C LYS A 615 -6.08 26.59 -10.65
N GLU A 616 -7.22 26.01 -11.04
CA GLU A 616 -7.57 24.64 -10.62
C GLU A 616 -6.64 23.60 -11.25
N CYS A 617 -6.29 23.75 -12.54
CA CYS A 617 -5.34 22.87 -13.22
C CYS A 617 -3.94 22.98 -12.61
N VAL A 618 -3.47 24.19 -12.29
CA VAL A 618 -2.21 24.42 -11.55
C VAL A 618 -2.23 23.66 -10.22
N THR A 619 -3.30 23.83 -9.43
CA THR A 619 -3.47 23.17 -8.13
C THR A 619 -3.47 21.63 -8.24
N LEU A 620 -4.06 21.08 -9.30
CA LEU A 620 -4.10 19.64 -9.55
C LEU A 620 -2.76 19.05 -10.02
N LEU A 621 -1.85 19.89 -10.53
CA LEU A 621 -0.60 19.49 -11.20
C LEU A 621 0.68 19.93 -10.48
N LEU A 622 0.60 20.54 -9.29
CA LEU A 622 1.76 21.01 -8.52
C LEU A 622 2.88 19.97 -8.34
N LEU A 623 2.55 18.67 -8.35
CA LEU A 623 3.50 17.54 -8.30
C LEU A 623 4.40 17.40 -9.55
N GLU A 624 4.34 18.34 -10.49
CA GLU A 624 5.30 18.54 -11.58
C GLU A 624 6.28 19.71 -11.33
N ALA A 625 6.15 20.48 -10.23
CA ALA A 625 6.97 21.68 -9.96
C ALA A 625 8.46 21.39 -9.66
N ASP A 626 8.87 20.13 -9.56
CA ASP A 626 10.28 19.74 -9.53
C ASP A 626 10.91 19.70 -10.95
N LEU A 627 10.11 19.52 -12.00
CA LEU A 627 10.54 19.36 -13.39
C LEU A 627 10.95 20.67 -14.06
N VAL A 628 11.79 20.53 -15.08
CA VAL A 628 12.28 21.62 -15.95
C VAL A 628 12.06 21.31 -17.43
N ASN A 629 11.90 22.38 -18.22
CA ASN A 629 11.92 22.36 -19.69
C ASN A 629 13.37 22.20 -20.23
N GLU A 630 13.56 22.24 -21.55
CA GLU A 630 14.92 22.15 -22.14
C GLU A 630 15.82 23.34 -21.82
N ASP A 631 15.24 24.53 -21.59
CA ASP A 631 15.94 25.75 -21.16
C ASP A 631 16.34 25.74 -19.66
N GLY A 632 15.90 24.72 -18.90
CA GLY A 632 16.21 24.54 -17.47
C GLY A 632 15.23 25.23 -16.51
N GLU A 633 14.12 25.75 -17.02
CA GLU A 633 13.13 26.56 -16.30
C GLU A 633 12.02 25.69 -15.69
N LYS A 634 11.59 26.00 -14.47
CA LYS A 634 10.41 25.36 -13.83
C LYS A 634 9.13 26.10 -14.18
N ALA A 635 7.97 25.48 -13.94
CA ALA A 635 6.66 26.10 -14.21
C ALA A 635 6.47 27.50 -13.61
N ARG A 636 7.03 27.79 -12.43
CA ARG A 636 7.02 29.13 -11.81
C ARG A 636 7.88 30.16 -12.58
N ASP A 637 8.97 29.70 -13.17
CA ASP A 637 9.97 30.52 -13.85
C ASP A 637 9.45 30.84 -15.26
N VAL A 638 8.93 29.82 -15.96
CA VAL A 638 8.15 29.95 -17.22
C VAL A 638 6.94 30.88 -17.04
N TYR A 639 6.20 30.76 -15.93
CA TYR A 639 5.07 31.65 -15.63
C TYR A 639 5.51 33.11 -15.52
N ALA A 640 6.55 33.40 -14.73
CA ALA A 640 7.09 34.75 -14.60
C ALA A 640 7.60 35.33 -15.93
N LEU A 641 8.29 34.51 -16.74
CA LEU A 641 8.79 34.91 -18.06
C LEU A 641 7.67 35.16 -19.09
N SER A 642 6.52 34.49 -18.94
CA SER A 642 5.32 34.73 -19.75
C SER A 642 4.57 36.02 -19.41
N GLY A 643 4.99 36.77 -18.39
CA GLY A 643 4.30 37.98 -17.89
C GLY A 643 3.16 37.66 -16.91
N GLY A 644 3.26 36.55 -16.18
CA GLY A 644 2.25 36.13 -15.21
C GLY A 644 2.20 37.01 -13.96
N GLU A 645 1.14 37.81 -13.82
CA GLU A 645 0.93 38.74 -12.68
C GLU A 645 -0.03 38.22 -11.58
N ASP A 646 -0.67 37.06 -11.75
CA ASP A 646 -1.65 36.57 -10.78
C ASP A 646 -0.95 36.11 -9.47
N SER A 647 -1.26 36.81 -8.38
CA SER A 647 -0.63 36.60 -7.08
C SER A 647 -0.92 35.22 -6.48
N GLU A 648 -2.08 34.64 -6.76
CA GLU A 648 -2.50 33.33 -6.26
C GLU A 648 -1.79 32.20 -7.00
N ILE A 649 -1.67 32.29 -8.33
CA ILE A 649 -0.84 31.35 -9.12
C ILE A 649 0.63 31.46 -8.71
N THR A 650 1.12 32.68 -8.51
CA THR A 650 2.49 32.93 -8.04
C THR A 650 2.72 32.36 -6.63
N GLU A 651 1.72 32.35 -5.75
CA GLU A 651 1.81 31.70 -4.44
C GLU A 651 1.73 30.17 -4.54
N LEU A 652 0.79 29.63 -5.32
CA LEU A 652 0.66 28.19 -5.57
C LEU A 652 1.95 27.59 -6.14
N LEU A 653 2.59 28.25 -7.09
CA LEU A 653 3.86 27.84 -7.70
C LEU A 653 5.11 28.11 -6.83
N ARG A 654 4.95 28.77 -5.67
CA ARG A 654 5.98 28.85 -4.60
C ARG A 654 5.82 27.75 -3.56
N LYS A 655 4.66 27.09 -3.46
CA LYS A 655 4.47 25.96 -2.54
C LYS A 655 5.27 24.78 -3.07
N ASP A 656 6.14 24.23 -2.23
CA ASP A 656 6.85 22.98 -2.48
C ASP A 656 5.94 21.84 -1.98
N PRO A 657 5.28 21.06 -2.85
CA PRO A 657 4.32 20.05 -2.46
C PRO A 657 5.04 18.80 -1.95
N ARG A 658 5.55 18.90 -0.73
CA ARG A 658 6.18 17.80 0.01
C ARG A 658 5.15 16.74 0.38
N PHE A 659 4.81 15.90 -0.58
CA PHE A 659 4.21 14.60 -0.31
C PHE A 659 5.15 13.74 0.54
N THR A 660 4.57 12.72 1.15
CA THR A 660 5.20 11.81 2.10
C THR A 660 6.53 11.23 1.60
N TYR A 661 7.47 11.07 2.54
CA TYR A 661 8.73 10.37 2.31
C TYR A 661 8.44 8.89 2.10
N LEU A 662 8.34 8.48 0.83
CA LEU A 662 8.37 7.05 0.47
C LEU A 662 9.74 6.45 0.89
N PRO A 663 9.78 5.19 1.33
CA PRO A 663 11.03 4.46 1.56
C PRO A 663 12.01 4.61 0.39
N VAL A 664 13.25 4.97 0.69
CA VAL A 664 14.27 5.40 -0.29
C VAL A 664 14.53 4.34 -1.38
N GLY A 665 14.29 3.05 -1.07
CA GLY A 665 14.43 1.94 -2.01
C GLY A 665 13.32 1.82 -3.08
N LEU A 666 12.21 2.56 -2.99
CA LEU A 666 11.09 2.43 -3.94
C LEU A 666 11.30 3.15 -5.28
N GLY A 667 12.21 4.14 -5.36
CA GLY A 667 12.56 4.80 -6.63
C GLY A 667 11.40 5.51 -7.35
N CYS A 668 10.37 5.94 -6.62
CA CYS A 668 9.12 6.50 -7.17
C CYS A 668 8.78 7.87 -6.56
N LYS A 669 8.07 8.71 -7.33
CA LYS A 669 7.48 9.98 -6.88
C LYS A 669 5.96 9.92 -6.96
N ILE A 670 5.25 10.42 -5.96
CA ILE A 670 3.79 10.52 -6.00
C ILE A 670 3.38 11.61 -7.01
N THR A 671 2.47 11.27 -7.94
CA THR A 671 1.92 12.19 -8.96
C THR A 671 0.47 12.59 -8.69
N GLY A 672 -0.16 11.95 -7.71
CA GLY A 672 -1.55 12.16 -7.38
C GLY A 672 -2.12 10.99 -6.59
N ARG A 673 -3.44 11.01 -6.42
CA ARG A 673 -4.15 10.09 -5.54
C ARG A 673 -5.44 9.62 -6.18
N LEU A 674 -5.77 8.34 -5.99
CA LEU A 674 -6.76 7.61 -6.80
C LEU A 674 -8.02 7.20 -6.04
N GLY A 675 -7.92 6.92 -4.73
CA GLY A 675 -9.13 6.65 -3.95
C GLY A 675 -8.94 6.16 -2.52
N TYR A 676 -10.06 6.09 -1.81
CA TYR A 676 -10.27 5.41 -0.53
C TYR A 676 -11.39 4.39 -0.69
N ARG A 677 -11.10 3.10 -0.46
CA ARG A 677 -12.13 2.06 -0.25
C ARG A 677 -11.72 1.10 0.86
N ASN A 678 -10.74 0.23 0.58
CA ASN A 678 -10.20 -0.74 1.55
C ASN A 678 -8.73 -0.45 1.96
N SER A 679 -8.06 0.45 1.23
CA SER A 679 -6.70 0.93 1.45
C SER A 679 -6.54 2.28 0.72
N VAL A 680 -5.41 2.95 0.90
CA VAL A 680 -5.05 4.14 0.11
C VAL A 680 -4.32 3.72 -1.16
N VAL A 681 -4.67 4.34 -2.29
CA VAL A 681 -3.97 4.13 -3.57
C VAL A 681 -3.59 5.48 -4.19
N TYR A 682 -2.32 5.58 -4.58
CA TYR A 682 -1.69 6.75 -5.21
C TYR A 682 -1.37 6.45 -6.66
N SER A 683 -1.36 7.48 -7.51
CA SER A 683 -0.60 7.42 -8.76
C SER A 683 0.83 7.81 -8.46
N VAL A 684 1.78 7.02 -8.98
CA VAL A 684 3.22 7.26 -8.81
C VAL A 684 3.91 7.23 -10.17
N TYR A 685 5.00 7.97 -10.30
CA TYR A 685 5.92 7.90 -11.42
C TYR A 685 7.22 7.24 -10.97
N SER A 686 7.59 6.16 -11.66
CA SER A 686 8.90 5.54 -11.60
C SER A 686 9.70 5.93 -12.84
N GLU A 687 11.01 6.15 -12.69
CA GLU A 687 11.90 6.37 -13.85
C GLU A 687 12.06 5.12 -14.72
N THR A 688 11.80 3.92 -14.18
CA THR A 688 11.90 2.64 -14.92
C THR A 688 10.56 2.11 -15.45
N LEU A 689 9.44 2.42 -14.78
CA LEU A 689 8.10 1.90 -15.14
C LEU A 689 7.15 2.99 -15.71
N GLY A 690 7.49 4.27 -15.59
CA GLY A 690 6.58 5.39 -15.89
C GLY A 690 5.47 5.54 -14.84
N ASN A 691 4.29 6.02 -15.24
CA ASN A 691 3.15 6.13 -14.32
C ASN A 691 2.55 4.75 -13.99
N CYS A 692 2.41 4.48 -12.70
CA CYS A 692 1.96 3.24 -12.06
C CYS A 692 1.05 3.55 -10.86
N ALA A 693 0.39 2.54 -10.29
CA ALA A 693 -0.28 2.66 -8.99
C ALA A 693 0.66 2.26 -7.85
N LEU A 694 0.53 2.95 -6.71
CA LEU A 694 1.09 2.52 -5.43
C LEU A 694 -0.06 2.32 -4.43
N LYS A 695 -0.22 1.10 -3.92
CA LYS A 695 -1.13 0.78 -2.82
C LYS A 695 -0.30 0.56 -1.56
N ILE A 696 -0.63 1.26 -0.48
CA ILE A 696 0.01 1.06 0.83
C ILE A 696 -0.92 0.21 1.69
N VAL A 697 -0.40 -0.86 2.28
CA VAL A 697 -1.13 -1.84 3.11
C VAL A 697 -0.44 -1.96 4.47
N LEU A 698 -1.03 -1.30 5.46
CA LEU A 698 -0.53 -1.30 6.84
C LEU A 698 -0.89 -2.62 7.56
N TYR A 699 0.01 -3.13 8.40
CA TYR A 699 -0.18 -4.36 9.18
C TYR A 699 0.25 -4.19 10.65
N PHE A 700 -0.70 -3.88 11.55
CA PHE A 700 -0.39 -3.77 12.99
C PHE A 700 -0.81 -5.03 13.74
N GLY A 701 0.13 -5.67 14.44
CA GLY A 701 -0.13 -6.66 15.50
C GLY A 701 -0.92 -7.90 15.10
N ASN A 702 -1.03 -8.21 13.81
CA ASN A 702 -1.59 -9.48 13.34
C ASN A 702 -0.50 -10.56 13.39
N ASP A 703 -0.92 -11.80 13.65
CA ASP A 703 -0.19 -13.05 13.49
C ASP A 703 0.92 -12.96 12.40
N PRO A 704 2.22 -13.07 12.75
CA PRO A 704 3.32 -13.01 11.80
C PRO A 704 3.21 -14.06 10.70
N GLU A 705 2.71 -15.26 11.00
CA GLU A 705 2.50 -16.29 9.97
C GLU A 705 1.42 -15.87 8.97
N LEU A 706 0.37 -15.15 9.41
CA LEU A 706 -0.65 -14.62 8.51
C LEU A 706 -0.09 -13.52 7.60
N LEU A 707 0.84 -12.69 8.09
CA LEU A 707 1.54 -11.71 7.25
C LEU A 707 2.48 -12.40 6.25
N GLU A 708 3.29 -13.35 6.71
CA GLU A 708 4.25 -14.08 5.88
C GLU A 708 3.52 -14.83 4.75
N ARG A 709 2.45 -15.57 5.07
CA ARG A 709 1.58 -16.23 4.09
C ARG A 709 0.89 -15.24 3.12
N ARG A 710 0.57 -14.01 3.56
CA ARG A 710 0.03 -12.94 2.70
C ARG A 710 1.11 -12.42 1.73
N LEU A 711 2.33 -12.21 2.21
CA LEU A 711 3.48 -11.78 1.42
C LEU A 711 3.89 -12.85 0.40
N ASP A 712 3.97 -14.11 0.80
CA ASP A 712 4.22 -15.25 -0.09
C ASP A 712 3.19 -15.34 -1.22
N GLY A 713 1.90 -15.11 -0.91
CA GLY A 713 0.84 -15.05 -1.91
C GLY A 713 1.10 -13.95 -2.96
N LEU A 714 1.50 -12.76 -2.52
CA LEU A 714 1.81 -11.62 -3.40
C LEU A 714 3.12 -11.80 -4.19
N LEU A 715 4.16 -12.35 -3.56
CA LEU A 715 5.45 -12.68 -4.19
C LEU A 715 5.35 -13.88 -5.15
N SER A 716 4.37 -14.76 -4.96
CA SER A 716 3.98 -15.76 -5.94
C SER A 716 3.29 -15.10 -7.13
N LEU A 717 2.25 -14.29 -6.89
CA LEU A 717 1.51 -13.56 -7.93
C LEU A 717 2.41 -12.62 -8.77
N GLN A 718 3.45 -12.00 -8.18
CA GLN A 718 4.45 -11.18 -8.88
C GLN A 718 5.17 -11.95 -10.02
N LYS A 719 5.30 -13.28 -9.91
CA LYS A 719 5.93 -14.15 -10.92
C LYS A 719 4.97 -14.49 -12.08
N HIS A 720 3.68 -14.26 -11.91
CA HIS A 720 2.65 -14.56 -12.90
C HIS A 720 2.34 -13.33 -13.77
N VAL A 721 2.14 -13.57 -15.06
CA VAL A 721 1.77 -12.54 -16.04
C VAL A 721 0.61 -13.08 -16.86
N HIS A 722 -0.52 -12.38 -16.82
CA HIS A 722 -1.74 -12.70 -17.55
C HIS A 722 -2.49 -11.39 -17.83
N PRO A 723 -3.04 -11.15 -19.03
CA PRO A 723 -3.65 -9.86 -19.39
C PRO A 723 -4.78 -9.44 -18.44
N ASN A 724 -5.58 -10.39 -17.95
CA ASN A 724 -6.71 -10.11 -17.05
C ASN A 724 -6.39 -10.21 -15.54
N LEU A 725 -5.12 -10.20 -15.14
CA LEU A 725 -4.72 -10.21 -13.72
C LEU A 725 -3.86 -8.99 -13.38
N LEU A 726 -4.12 -8.36 -12.23
CA LEU A 726 -3.36 -7.19 -11.79
C LEU A 726 -1.90 -7.55 -11.54
N ARG A 727 -0.99 -7.00 -12.36
CA ARG A 727 0.44 -7.16 -12.19
C ARG A 727 0.94 -6.33 -11.01
N TYR A 728 1.62 -6.99 -10.09
CA TYR A 728 2.48 -6.35 -9.10
C TYR A 728 3.89 -6.25 -9.69
N HIS A 729 4.44 -5.03 -9.79
CA HIS A 729 5.83 -4.82 -10.23
C HIS A 729 6.79 -4.91 -9.05
N VAL A 730 6.43 -4.29 -7.91
CA VAL A 730 7.23 -4.30 -6.68
C VAL A 730 6.32 -4.62 -5.50
N VAL A 731 6.76 -5.57 -4.67
CA VAL A 731 6.23 -5.85 -3.34
C VAL A 731 7.36 -5.55 -2.35
N HIS A 732 7.27 -4.44 -1.63
CA HIS A 732 8.27 -4.01 -0.66
C HIS A 732 7.64 -4.01 0.74
N ASN A 733 8.22 -4.78 1.66
CA ASN A 733 7.83 -4.78 3.06
C ASN A 733 8.76 -3.86 3.86
N ASP A 734 8.19 -2.81 4.47
CA ASP A 734 8.88 -1.97 5.44
C ASP A 734 8.46 -2.41 6.84
N THR A 735 9.42 -2.92 7.61
CA THR A 735 9.25 -3.39 8.99
C THR A 735 9.42 -2.29 10.03
N ASP A 736 9.92 -1.11 9.66
CA ASP A 736 10.11 0.03 10.55
C ASP A 736 8.88 0.97 10.55
N ASP A 737 8.03 0.86 9.52
CA ASP A 737 6.77 1.61 9.36
C ASP A 737 5.50 0.75 9.44
N ASP A 738 5.62 -0.57 9.65
CA ASP A 738 4.52 -1.57 9.65
C ASP A 738 3.71 -1.53 8.32
N SER A 739 4.40 -1.37 7.19
CA SER A 739 3.84 -0.98 5.88
C SER A 739 4.30 -1.87 4.71
N VAL A 740 3.37 -2.51 3.99
CA VAL A 740 3.64 -3.13 2.67
C VAL A 740 3.31 -2.14 1.55
N TYR A 741 4.31 -1.82 0.73
CA TYR A 741 4.20 -0.97 -0.46
C TYR A 741 4.10 -1.84 -1.71
N LEU A 742 2.98 -1.70 -2.44
CA LEU A 742 2.68 -2.48 -3.64
C LEU A 742 2.65 -1.55 -4.86
N ILE A 743 3.68 -1.60 -5.71
CA ILE A 743 3.66 -0.92 -7.02
C ILE A 743 3.03 -1.88 -8.04
N MET A 744 2.04 -1.39 -8.78
CA MET A 744 1.18 -2.19 -9.67
C MET A 744 0.79 -1.42 -10.94
N ASP A 745 0.22 -2.13 -11.92
CA ASP A 745 -0.28 -1.52 -13.16
C ASP A 745 -1.35 -0.44 -12.92
N MET A 746 -1.40 0.52 -13.84
CA MET A 746 -2.28 1.70 -13.76
C MET A 746 -3.62 1.46 -14.46
N CYS A 747 -4.59 0.94 -13.70
CA CYS A 747 -6.00 0.88 -14.13
C CYS A 747 -6.67 2.27 -14.03
N VAL A 748 -7.72 2.50 -14.82
CA VAL A 748 -8.46 3.78 -14.89
C VAL A 748 -9.53 3.88 -13.79
N GLU A 749 -10.35 2.84 -13.63
CA GLU A 749 -11.43 2.79 -12.64
C GLU A 749 -11.77 1.34 -12.24
N ALA A 750 -12.63 1.17 -11.23
CA ALA A 750 -13.21 -0.11 -10.87
C ALA A 750 -14.58 -0.31 -11.54
N LEU A 751 -14.91 -1.54 -11.91
CA LEU A 751 -16.18 -1.89 -12.58
C LEU A 751 -17.42 -1.42 -11.80
N LEU A 752 -17.33 -1.36 -10.46
CA LEU A 752 -18.38 -0.82 -9.60
C LEU A 752 -18.71 0.66 -9.87
N GLU A 753 -17.73 1.49 -10.22
CA GLU A 753 -17.98 2.91 -10.53
C GLU A 753 -18.64 3.05 -11.91
N GLN A 754 -18.19 2.27 -12.90
CA GLN A 754 -18.81 2.21 -14.22
C GLN A 754 -20.28 1.75 -14.14
N LEU A 755 -20.56 0.70 -13.35
CA LEU A 755 -21.92 0.22 -13.06
C LEU A 755 -22.79 1.30 -12.40
N ARG A 756 -22.22 2.10 -11.48
CA ARG A 756 -22.93 3.22 -10.83
C ARG A 756 -23.20 4.38 -11.80
N ALA A 757 -22.25 4.71 -12.68
CA ALA A 757 -22.38 5.76 -13.69
C ALA A 757 -23.42 5.40 -14.77
N ARG A 758 -23.40 4.16 -15.29
CA ARG A 758 -24.46 3.66 -16.20
C ARG A 758 -25.83 3.68 -15.52
N ARG A 759 -25.92 3.26 -14.25
CA ARG A 759 -27.18 3.30 -13.47
C ARG A 759 -27.73 4.71 -13.25
N SER A 760 -26.90 5.71 -12.94
CA SER A 760 -27.38 7.09 -12.77
C SER A 760 -27.83 7.72 -14.10
N GLN A 761 -27.20 7.33 -15.21
CA GLN A 761 -27.60 7.69 -16.57
C GLN A 761 -28.82 6.91 -17.09
N ARG A 762 -29.30 5.90 -16.35
CA ARG A 762 -30.32 4.91 -16.79
C ARG A 762 -29.94 4.20 -18.11
N ALA A 763 -28.65 4.06 -18.36
CA ALA A 763 -28.13 3.39 -19.54
C ALA A 763 -27.79 1.93 -19.22
N GLU A 764 -28.31 1.00 -20.02
CA GLU A 764 -27.99 -0.43 -19.89
C GLU A 764 -26.68 -0.79 -20.61
N TYR A 765 -26.23 -2.03 -20.42
CA TYR A 765 -25.12 -2.61 -21.19
C TYR A 765 -25.66 -3.42 -22.38
N SER A 766 -24.98 -3.34 -23.53
CA SER A 766 -25.29 -4.22 -24.67
C SER A 766 -24.86 -5.66 -24.39
N ASN A 767 -25.41 -6.65 -25.11
CA ASN A 767 -25.03 -8.05 -24.90
C ASN A 767 -23.53 -8.28 -25.19
N ASP A 768 -22.95 -7.61 -26.18
CA ASP A 768 -21.51 -7.70 -26.48
C ASP A 768 -20.63 -6.94 -25.46
N GLU A 769 -21.16 -5.94 -24.74
CA GLU A 769 -20.48 -5.37 -23.57
C GLU A 769 -20.46 -6.36 -22.41
N VAL A 770 -21.63 -6.95 -22.08
CA VAL A 770 -21.75 -7.94 -20.99
C VAL A 770 -20.85 -9.15 -21.27
N LEU A 771 -20.91 -9.73 -22.47
CA LEU A 771 -20.10 -10.90 -22.84
C LEU A 771 -18.60 -10.61 -22.78
N ARG A 772 -18.14 -9.44 -23.24
CA ARG A 772 -16.72 -9.05 -23.19
C ARG A 772 -16.20 -8.97 -21.75
N TYR A 773 -16.93 -8.28 -20.87
CA TYR A 773 -16.54 -8.19 -19.46
C TYR A 773 -16.55 -9.55 -18.77
N LEU A 774 -17.53 -10.42 -19.07
CA LEU A 774 -17.55 -11.78 -18.52
C LEU A 774 -16.43 -12.66 -19.08
N GLN A 775 -16.03 -12.49 -20.35
CA GLN A 775 -14.91 -13.22 -20.94
C GLN A 775 -13.56 -12.82 -20.30
N ASP A 776 -13.30 -11.52 -20.13
CA ASP A 776 -12.09 -11.04 -19.44
C ASP A 776 -12.01 -11.56 -18.00
N ILE A 777 -13.10 -11.43 -17.24
CA ILE A 777 -13.16 -11.89 -15.84
C ILE A 777 -13.02 -13.42 -15.77
N ALA A 778 -13.67 -14.16 -16.67
CA ALA A 778 -13.55 -15.61 -16.72
C ALA A 778 -12.14 -16.05 -17.12
N ALA A 779 -11.46 -15.38 -18.06
CA ALA A 779 -10.10 -15.70 -18.45
C ALA A 779 -9.10 -15.50 -17.29
N GLY A 780 -9.20 -14.38 -16.57
CA GLY A 780 -8.42 -14.14 -15.35
C GLY A 780 -8.69 -15.18 -14.27
N LEU A 781 -9.96 -15.50 -14.02
CA LEU A 781 -10.34 -16.48 -12.99
C LEU A 781 -9.91 -17.91 -13.35
N LYS A 782 -10.01 -18.27 -14.64
CA LYS A 782 -9.54 -19.55 -15.18
C LYS A 782 -8.04 -19.72 -14.96
N TYR A 783 -7.23 -18.68 -15.24
CA TYR A 783 -5.78 -18.73 -14.99
C TYR A 783 -5.47 -19.00 -13.51
N LEU A 784 -6.19 -18.37 -12.58
CA LEU A 784 -6.02 -18.61 -11.13
C LEU A 784 -6.37 -20.06 -10.77
N HIS A 785 -7.52 -20.56 -11.23
CA HIS A 785 -7.99 -21.92 -10.95
C HIS A 785 -7.08 -22.99 -11.57
N ASP A 786 -6.56 -22.78 -12.79
CA ASP A 786 -5.53 -23.61 -13.44
C ASP A 786 -4.21 -23.64 -12.65
N LYS A 787 -3.97 -22.66 -11.76
CA LYS A 787 -2.83 -22.60 -10.83
C LYS A 787 -3.21 -23.00 -9.39
N GLY A 788 -4.36 -23.63 -9.18
CA GLY A 788 -4.85 -24.04 -7.86
C GLY A 788 -5.13 -22.87 -6.90
N THR A 789 -5.21 -21.64 -7.41
CA THR A 789 -5.41 -20.41 -6.62
C THR A 789 -6.85 -19.95 -6.76
N LEU A 790 -7.48 -19.58 -5.63
CA LEU A 790 -8.84 -19.01 -5.61
C LEU A 790 -8.80 -17.50 -5.42
N HIS A 791 -9.77 -16.79 -6.00
CA HIS A 791 -9.86 -15.34 -5.82
C HIS A 791 -10.39 -14.96 -4.42
N LYS A 792 -11.37 -15.73 -3.90
CA LYS A 792 -11.95 -15.65 -2.54
C LYS A 792 -12.72 -14.36 -2.19
N ASP A 793 -12.51 -13.27 -2.92
CA ASP A 793 -13.15 -11.97 -2.71
C ASP A 793 -13.59 -11.31 -4.03
N LEU A 794 -13.97 -12.10 -5.04
CA LEU A 794 -14.39 -11.57 -6.34
C LEU A 794 -15.67 -10.71 -6.20
N CYS A 795 -15.60 -9.45 -6.61
CA CYS A 795 -16.72 -8.52 -6.62
C CYS A 795 -16.44 -7.34 -7.57
N PRO A 796 -17.44 -6.51 -7.95
CA PRO A 796 -17.21 -5.38 -8.85
C PRO A 796 -16.21 -4.30 -8.38
N ASP A 797 -15.87 -4.28 -7.08
CA ASP A 797 -14.83 -3.39 -6.51
C ASP A 797 -13.41 -3.92 -6.80
N ASN A 798 -13.26 -5.25 -6.85
CA ASN A 798 -12.01 -5.96 -7.09
C ASN A 798 -11.80 -6.32 -8.58
N VAL A 799 -12.71 -5.92 -9.47
CA VAL A 799 -12.50 -5.94 -10.93
C VAL A 799 -12.18 -4.50 -11.37
N LEU A 800 -10.94 -4.29 -11.82
CA LEU A 800 -10.48 -3.02 -12.35
C LEU A 800 -10.60 -3.00 -13.89
N ILE A 801 -10.64 -1.81 -14.47
CA ILE A 801 -10.71 -1.57 -15.90
C ILE A 801 -9.44 -0.82 -16.34
N ASN A 802 -8.70 -1.40 -17.28
CA ASN A 802 -7.51 -0.80 -17.88
C ASN A 802 -7.89 0.27 -18.93
N SER A 803 -6.93 1.07 -19.40
CA SER A 803 -7.22 2.15 -20.36
C SER A 803 -7.74 1.66 -21.71
N ASP A 804 -7.36 0.46 -22.15
CA ASP A 804 -7.91 -0.23 -23.33
C ASP A 804 -9.35 -0.78 -23.13
N GLY A 805 -9.90 -0.70 -21.91
CA GLY A 805 -11.22 -1.21 -21.55
C GLY A 805 -11.23 -2.67 -21.10
N THR A 806 -10.09 -3.36 -21.05
CA THR A 806 -10.00 -4.75 -20.54
C THR A 806 -10.23 -4.82 -19.04
N CYS A 807 -10.86 -5.90 -18.57
CA CYS A 807 -11.05 -6.18 -17.16
C CYS A 807 -9.86 -6.94 -16.55
N ILE A 808 -9.43 -6.44 -15.38
CA ILE A 808 -8.25 -6.86 -14.63
C ILE A 808 -8.69 -7.29 -13.22
N LEU A 809 -8.41 -8.52 -12.81
CA LEU A 809 -8.74 -9.00 -11.45
C LEU A 809 -7.69 -8.53 -10.44
N ALA A 810 -8.12 -7.91 -9.36
CA ALA A 810 -7.28 -7.30 -8.33
C ALA A 810 -7.57 -7.85 -6.92
N ASN A 811 -6.63 -7.65 -6.00
CA ASN A 811 -6.71 -8.12 -4.60
C ASN A 811 -6.84 -9.65 -4.46
N THR A 812 -6.41 -10.39 -5.48
CA THR A 812 -6.30 -11.86 -5.47
C THR A 812 -5.41 -12.34 -4.31
N GLY A 813 -5.84 -13.38 -3.60
CA GLY A 813 -5.12 -13.95 -2.46
C GLY A 813 -5.11 -13.11 -1.16
N ILE A 814 -5.44 -11.82 -1.20
CA ILE A 814 -5.41 -10.95 -0.01
C ILE A 814 -6.63 -11.22 0.89
N VAL A 815 -6.47 -12.12 1.85
CA VAL A 815 -7.48 -12.35 2.91
C VAL A 815 -7.68 -11.06 3.70
N ARG A 816 -8.92 -10.52 3.70
CA ARG A 816 -9.30 -9.32 4.48
C ARG A 816 -8.97 -9.48 5.96
N ASP A 817 -8.64 -8.39 6.66
CA ASP A 817 -8.43 -8.45 8.11
C ASP A 817 -9.71 -8.88 8.83
N SER A 818 -9.62 -9.95 9.61
CA SER A 818 -10.67 -10.43 10.52
C SER A 818 -11.14 -9.34 11.49
N ASN A 819 -10.22 -8.48 11.92
CA ASN A 819 -10.49 -7.34 12.81
C ASN A 819 -11.25 -6.17 12.14
N LYS A 820 -11.50 -6.19 10.82
CA LYS A 820 -12.26 -5.14 10.11
C LYS A 820 -13.76 -5.44 9.99
N SER A 821 -14.30 -6.41 10.74
CA SER A 821 -15.75 -6.72 10.79
C SER A 821 -16.60 -5.71 11.58
N GLY A 822 -16.24 -4.41 11.53
CA GLY A 822 -16.81 -3.35 12.36
C GLY A 822 -17.81 -2.44 11.64
N VAL A 823 -17.32 -1.48 10.86
CA VAL A 823 -18.08 -0.26 10.52
C VAL A 823 -18.23 0.03 9.01
N TYR A 824 -17.39 -0.56 8.15
CA TYR A 824 -17.36 -0.22 6.70
C TYR A 824 -17.67 -1.39 5.75
N ALA A 825 -18.34 -2.43 6.24
CA ALA A 825 -19.09 -3.31 5.34
C ALA A 825 -20.31 -2.56 4.81
N THR A 826 -20.17 -1.90 3.65
CA THR A 826 -21.34 -1.41 2.90
C THR A 826 -22.26 -2.60 2.63
N ASN A 827 -23.59 -2.39 2.66
CA ASN A 827 -24.54 -3.50 2.51
C ASN A 827 -24.40 -4.26 1.17
N GLU A 828 -23.81 -3.63 0.14
CA GLU A 828 -23.41 -4.27 -1.13
C GLU A 828 -22.42 -5.44 -0.94
N LEU A 829 -21.54 -5.36 0.06
CA LEU A 829 -20.36 -6.22 0.21
C LEU A 829 -20.69 -7.63 0.72
N GLY A 830 -21.87 -7.82 1.30
CA GLY A 830 -22.39 -9.14 1.70
C GLY A 830 -23.05 -9.91 0.55
N VAL A 831 -23.55 -9.22 -0.49
CA VAL A 831 -24.39 -9.80 -1.56
C VAL A 831 -23.57 -10.54 -2.61
N CYS A 832 -22.28 -10.22 -2.75
CA CYS A 832 -21.40 -10.88 -3.73
C CYS A 832 -20.86 -12.25 -3.26
N ARG A 833 -21.12 -12.64 -2.01
CA ARG A 833 -20.59 -13.87 -1.40
C ARG A 833 -21.51 -15.05 -1.63
N ALA A 834 -20.92 -16.22 -1.89
CA ALA A 834 -21.63 -17.47 -2.06
C ALA A 834 -22.27 -17.96 -0.74
N PRO A 835 -23.48 -18.55 -0.76
CA PRO A 835 -24.25 -18.87 0.45
C PRO A 835 -23.56 -19.90 1.36
N GLU A 836 -22.69 -20.74 0.82
CA GLU A 836 -21.92 -21.73 1.59
C GLU A 836 -20.72 -21.14 2.36
N VAL A 837 -20.33 -19.89 2.11
CA VAL A 837 -19.13 -19.28 2.70
C VAL A 837 -19.52 -18.45 3.93
N ASP A 838 -19.40 -19.05 5.12
CA ASP A 838 -19.65 -18.35 6.39
C ASP A 838 -18.73 -17.11 6.56
N ARG A 839 -19.25 -16.11 7.27
CA ARG A 839 -18.60 -14.82 7.54
C ARG A 839 -17.23 -14.90 8.22
N LYS A 840 -16.92 -16.01 8.91
CA LYS A 840 -15.62 -16.25 9.58
C LYS A 840 -14.79 -17.37 8.96
N SER A 841 -15.28 -18.04 7.92
CA SER A 841 -14.63 -19.25 7.36
C SER A 841 -13.61 -18.95 6.27
N THR A 842 -12.65 -19.88 6.10
CA THR A 842 -11.68 -19.91 5.00
C THR A 842 -12.09 -20.87 3.86
N ASN A 843 -13.27 -21.49 3.96
CA ASN A 843 -13.73 -22.62 3.14
C ASN A 843 -14.26 -22.20 1.75
N CYS A 844 -13.63 -21.25 1.08
CA CYS A 844 -13.96 -20.92 -0.31
C CYS A 844 -13.55 -22.06 -1.25
N THR A 845 -14.36 -22.32 -2.28
CA THR A 845 -14.10 -23.32 -3.33
C THR A 845 -14.07 -22.64 -4.72
N PRO A 846 -13.65 -23.33 -5.80
CA PRO A 846 -13.82 -22.80 -7.17
C PRO A 846 -15.28 -22.40 -7.46
N ALA A 847 -16.25 -23.21 -7.02
CA ALA A 847 -17.67 -22.94 -7.17
C ALA A 847 -18.15 -21.69 -6.40
N SER A 848 -17.43 -21.26 -5.37
CA SER A 848 -17.71 -20.03 -4.63
C SER A 848 -17.30 -18.78 -5.41
N ASP A 849 -16.15 -18.83 -6.13
CA ASP A 849 -15.78 -17.75 -7.06
C ASP A 849 -16.77 -17.68 -8.26
N ILE A 850 -17.29 -18.82 -8.73
CA ILE A 850 -18.30 -18.89 -9.81
C ILE A 850 -19.62 -18.22 -9.41
N TRP A 851 -20.07 -18.37 -8.16
CA TRP A 851 -21.23 -17.61 -7.66
C TRP A 851 -20.97 -16.10 -7.73
N SER A 852 -19.81 -15.63 -7.27
CA SER A 852 -19.44 -14.22 -7.33
C SER A 852 -19.40 -13.68 -8.76
N LEU A 853 -18.93 -14.48 -9.73
CA LEU A 853 -19.03 -14.18 -11.16
C LEU A 853 -20.50 -14.07 -11.62
N GLY A 854 -21.38 -14.97 -11.16
CA GLY A 854 -22.82 -14.91 -11.40
C GLY A 854 -23.47 -13.61 -10.89
N ILE A 855 -23.05 -13.11 -9.71
CA ILE A 855 -23.55 -11.84 -9.16
C ILE A 855 -23.08 -10.66 -10.03
N ILE A 856 -21.84 -10.68 -10.52
CA ILE A 856 -21.33 -9.67 -11.46
C ILE A 856 -22.11 -9.71 -12.78
N ALA A 857 -22.34 -10.91 -13.34
CA ALA A 857 -23.10 -11.11 -14.58
C ALA A 857 -24.54 -10.60 -14.47
N TYR A 858 -25.25 -10.95 -13.39
CA TYR A 858 -26.59 -10.43 -13.12
C TYR A 858 -26.60 -8.89 -13.02
N ARG A 859 -25.62 -8.28 -12.34
CA ARG A 859 -25.53 -6.83 -12.18
C ARG A 859 -25.16 -6.09 -13.47
N LEU A 860 -24.39 -6.71 -14.36
CA LEU A 860 -24.14 -6.21 -15.72
C LEU A 860 -25.42 -6.26 -16.58
N CYS A 861 -26.21 -7.33 -16.49
CA CYS A 861 -27.46 -7.47 -17.24
C CYS A 861 -28.59 -6.54 -16.78
N THR A 862 -28.65 -6.20 -15.48
CA THR A 862 -29.83 -5.55 -14.86
C THR A 862 -29.55 -4.20 -14.19
N GLY A 863 -28.28 -3.81 -14.01
CA GLY A 863 -27.87 -2.66 -13.20
C GLY A 863 -28.10 -2.81 -11.69
N ALA A 864 -28.70 -3.92 -11.23
CA ALA A 864 -29.11 -4.17 -9.86
C ALA A 864 -28.43 -5.41 -9.25
N TYR A 865 -28.55 -5.58 -7.94
CA TYR A 865 -28.25 -6.86 -7.30
C TYR A 865 -29.47 -7.79 -7.36
N PRO A 866 -29.30 -9.12 -7.25
CA PRO A 866 -30.41 -10.03 -7.00
C PRO A 866 -31.15 -9.68 -5.69
N PRO A 867 -32.42 -10.12 -5.52
CA PRO A 867 -33.13 -10.05 -4.24
C PRO A 867 -32.35 -10.74 -3.11
N PHE A 868 -32.59 -10.36 -1.86
CA PHE A 868 -31.79 -10.84 -0.71
C PHE A 868 -32.02 -12.33 -0.37
N ASP A 869 -33.16 -12.90 -0.76
CA ASP A 869 -33.37 -14.35 -0.84
C ASP A 869 -34.11 -14.64 -2.15
N PHE A 870 -33.37 -15.13 -3.14
CA PHE A 870 -33.89 -15.46 -4.46
C PHE A 870 -33.79 -16.96 -4.73
N ASP A 871 -34.68 -17.45 -5.59
CA ASP A 871 -34.52 -18.72 -6.29
C ASP A 871 -33.89 -18.42 -7.66
N SER A 872 -32.84 -19.15 -8.02
CA SER A 872 -32.15 -19.01 -9.31
C SER A 872 -33.09 -19.20 -10.49
N GLU A 873 -34.13 -20.02 -10.37
CA GLU A 873 -35.09 -20.18 -11.47
C GLU A 873 -36.01 -18.97 -11.68
N ASN A 874 -36.23 -18.16 -10.64
CA ASN A 874 -37.20 -17.07 -10.63
C ASN A 874 -36.57 -15.68 -10.88
N LEU A 875 -35.41 -15.63 -11.55
CA LEU A 875 -34.69 -14.39 -11.91
C LEU A 875 -35.32 -13.65 -13.13
N VAL A 876 -36.58 -13.23 -13.01
CA VAL A 876 -37.39 -12.57 -14.05
C VAL A 876 -36.71 -11.38 -14.74
N ALA A 877 -35.84 -10.64 -14.03
CA ALA A 877 -35.12 -9.49 -14.57
C ALA A 877 -34.05 -9.83 -15.64
N LEU A 878 -33.82 -11.12 -15.94
CA LEU A 878 -32.93 -11.56 -17.02
C LEU A 878 -33.66 -11.83 -18.34
N ASN A 879 -35.00 -11.79 -18.37
CA ASN A 879 -35.82 -12.26 -19.49
C ASN A 879 -35.49 -11.58 -20.84
N ASP A 880 -35.06 -10.32 -20.83
CA ASP A 880 -34.71 -9.54 -22.03
C ASP A 880 -33.31 -9.84 -22.60
N ARG A 881 -32.58 -10.81 -22.02
CA ARG A 881 -31.25 -11.25 -22.44
C ARG A 881 -31.30 -12.58 -23.19
N PRO A 882 -30.29 -12.95 -24.01
CA PRO A 882 -30.29 -14.21 -24.75
C PRO A 882 -30.46 -15.42 -23.82
N GLU A 883 -31.37 -16.34 -24.14
CA GLU A 883 -31.77 -17.47 -23.27
C GLU A 883 -30.55 -18.24 -22.71
N ARG A 884 -29.59 -18.60 -23.57
CA ARG A 884 -28.32 -19.26 -23.17
C ARG A 884 -27.53 -18.48 -22.11
N LEU A 885 -27.52 -17.15 -22.17
CA LEU A 885 -26.87 -16.30 -21.17
C LEU A 885 -27.69 -16.28 -19.86
N GLN A 886 -29.03 -16.27 -19.94
CA GLN A 886 -29.88 -16.44 -18.76
C GLN A 886 -29.59 -17.78 -18.07
N THR A 887 -29.61 -18.90 -18.81
CA THR A 887 -29.33 -20.24 -18.29
C THR A 887 -27.94 -20.31 -17.63
N LEU A 888 -26.92 -19.70 -18.24
CA LEU A 888 -25.57 -19.64 -17.67
C LEU A 888 -25.55 -18.88 -16.34
N ILE A 889 -26.20 -17.70 -16.26
CA ILE A 889 -26.27 -16.91 -15.02
C ILE A 889 -27.06 -17.66 -13.94
N LYS A 890 -28.19 -18.29 -14.28
CA LYS A 890 -28.96 -19.14 -13.35
C LYS A 890 -28.11 -20.28 -12.79
N ARG A 891 -27.38 -21.01 -13.64
CA ARG A 891 -26.48 -22.10 -13.23
C ARG A 891 -25.33 -21.61 -12.32
N MET A 892 -24.74 -20.44 -12.60
CA MET A 892 -23.72 -19.85 -11.74
C MET A 892 -24.28 -19.44 -10.36
N LEU A 893 -25.53 -19.00 -10.31
CA LEU A 893 -26.24 -18.57 -9.10
C LEU A 893 -27.05 -19.68 -8.41
N SER A 894 -26.73 -20.96 -8.65
CA SER A 894 -27.36 -22.06 -7.92
C SER A 894 -26.97 -22.05 -6.44
N LYS A 895 -27.94 -22.26 -5.55
CA LYS A 895 -27.72 -22.37 -4.10
C LYS A 895 -26.89 -23.61 -3.73
N ASP A 896 -26.90 -24.67 -4.54
CA ASP A 896 -26.04 -25.85 -4.38
C ASP A 896 -24.70 -25.67 -5.14
N PRO A 897 -23.54 -25.59 -4.45
CA PRO A 897 -22.24 -25.42 -5.09
C PRO A 897 -21.86 -26.54 -6.07
N SER A 898 -22.35 -27.77 -5.87
CA SER A 898 -22.03 -28.92 -6.71
C SER A 898 -22.68 -28.87 -8.10
N THR A 899 -23.73 -28.06 -8.26
CA THR A 899 -24.47 -27.88 -9.53
C THR A 899 -23.97 -26.71 -10.38
N ARG A 900 -23.08 -25.87 -9.82
CA ARG A 900 -22.49 -24.71 -10.52
C ARG A 900 -21.50 -25.19 -11.59
N PRO A 901 -21.42 -24.53 -12.75
CA PRO A 901 -20.48 -24.88 -13.81
C PRO A 901 -19.04 -24.67 -13.36
N SER A 902 -18.13 -25.52 -13.84
CA SER A 902 -16.69 -25.27 -13.75
C SER A 902 -16.30 -24.00 -14.51
N ILE A 903 -15.19 -23.35 -14.15
CA ILE A 903 -14.71 -22.17 -14.89
C ILE A 903 -14.41 -22.50 -16.37
N GLN A 904 -14.01 -23.73 -16.67
CA GLN A 904 -13.81 -24.23 -18.04
C GLN A 904 -15.13 -24.27 -18.83
N GLU A 905 -16.23 -24.74 -18.23
CA GLU A 905 -17.56 -24.65 -18.84
C GLU A 905 -18.01 -23.20 -19.04
N VAL A 906 -17.80 -22.33 -18.04
CA VAL A 906 -18.19 -20.91 -18.15
C VAL A 906 -17.45 -20.23 -19.30
N SER A 907 -16.13 -20.43 -19.41
CA SER A 907 -15.35 -19.94 -20.56
C SER A 907 -15.88 -20.48 -21.89
N GLN A 908 -16.19 -21.78 -21.98
CA GLN A 908 -16.73 -22.37 -23.22
C GLN A 908 -18.11 -21.78 -23.58
N HIS A 909 -19.07 -21.74 -22.64
CA HIS A 909 -20.40 -21.17 -22.87
C HIS A 909 -20.33 -19.70 -23.28
N LEU A 910 -19.41 -18.91 -22.69
CA LEU A 910 -19.19 -17.52 -23.10
C LEU A 910 -18.57 -17.41 -24.49
N THR A 911 -17.64 -18.30 -24.86
CA THR A 911 -17.09 -18.37 -26.23
C THR A 911 -18.20 -18.71 -27.23
N ASP A 912 -19.00 -19.74 -26.96
CA ASP A 912 -20.12 -20.19 -27.81
C ASP A 912 -21.17 -19.08 -27.98
N LEU A 913 -21.49 -18.34 -26.91
CA LEU A 913 -22.36 -17.16 -26.93
C LEU A 913 -21.82 -16.08 -27.88
N THR A 914 -20.53 -15.74 -27.80
CA THR A 914 -19.93 -14.79 -28.74
C THR A 914 -19.81 -15.34 -30.16
N ALA A 915 -19.60 -16.65 -30.36
CA ALA A 915 -19.60 -17.26 -31.69
C ALA A 915 -20.98 -17.13 -32.38
N THR A 916 -22.07 -17.14 -31.61
CA THR A 916 -23.42 -16.81 -32.11
C THR A 916 -23.68 -15.31 -32.34
N SER A 917 -22.81 -14.40 -31.87
CA SER A 917 -22.86 -12.95 -32.17
C SER A 917 -21.95 -12.59 -33.36
N TYR A 918 -20.79 -13.25 -33.50
CA TYR A 918 -19.77 -12.90 -34.50
C TYR A 918 -20.05 -13.46 -35.90
N SER A 919 -20.80 -12.68 -36.70
CA SER A 919 -20.82 -12.83 -38.17
C SER A 919 -19.42 -12.95 -38.78
N HIS A 920 -18.43 -12.27 -38.20
CA HIS A 920 -17.04 -12.25 -38.67
C HIS A 920 -16.31 -13.59 -38.69
N GLN A 921 -16.59 -14.54 -37.79
CA GLN A 921 -15.97 -15.87 -37.85
C GLN A 921 -16.60 -16.72 -38.95
N HIS A 922 -17.93 -16.66 -39.10
CA HIS A 922 -18.64 -17.34 -40.17
C HIS A 922 -18.28 -16.77 -41.56
N ILE A 923 -18.19 -15.45 -41.69
CA ILE A 923 -17.73 -14.77 -42.91
C ILE A 923 -16.28 -15.16 -43.26
N LYS A 924 -15.37 -15.26 -42.28
CA LYS A 924 -14.01 -15.77 -42.51
C LYS A 924 -13.99 -17.24 -42.97
N HIS A 925 -14.87 -18.07 -42.42
CA HIS A 925 -15.03 -19.46 -42.86
C HIS A 925 -15.53 -19.53 -44.31
N LEU A 926 -16.60 -18.81 -44.64
CA LEU A 926 -17.15 -18.73 -45.99
C LEU A 926 -16.14 -18.18 -47.02
N PHE A 927 -15.33 -17.18 -46.67
CA PHE A 927 -14.23 -16.73 -47.52
C PHE A 927 -13.16 -17.81 -47.72
N HIS A 928 -12.81 -18.57 -46.69
CA HIS A 928 -11.85 -19.67 -46.77
C HIS A 928 -12.36 -20.84 -47.63
N GLU A 929 -13.63 -21.22 -47.48
CA GLU A 929 -14.31 -22.20 -48.33
C GLU A 929 -14.36 -21.72 -49.78
N ARG A 930 -14.76 -20.46 -50.01
CA ARG A 930 -14.79 -19.84 -51.35
C ARG A 930 -13.41 -19.90 -52.02
N ASP A 931 -12.35 -19.49 -51.32
CA ASP A 931 -11.01 -19.41 -51.90
C ASP A 931 -10.37 -20.79 -52.11
N THR A 932 -10.73 -21.78 -51.28
CA THR A 932 -10.37 -23.19 -51.45
C THR A 932 -11.06 -23.77 -52.69
N ALA A 933 -12.38 -23.65 -52.79
CA ALA A 933 -13.14 -24.10 -53.97
C ALA A 933 -12.68 -23.38 -55.25
N LEU A 934 -12.30 -22.11 -55.19
CA LEU A 934 -11.73 -21.36 -56.31
C LEU A 934 -10.35 -21.90 -56.74
N SER A 935 -9.54 -22.38 -55.78
CA SER A 935 -8.25 -23.03 -56.03
C SER A 935 -8.43 -24.39 -56.70
N GLU A 936 -9.32 -25.22 -56.17
CA GLU A 936 -9.66 -26.55 -56.72
C GLU A 936 -10.29 -26.44 -58.11
N LEU A 937 -11.19 -25.47 -58.32
CA LEU A 937 -11.76 -25.17 -59.64
C LEU A 937 -10.69 -24.80 -60.67
N ARG A 938 -9.64 -24.04 -60.26
CA ARG A 938 -8.48 -23.72 -61.11
C ARG A 938 -7.61 -24.95 -61.39
N ALA A 939 -7.46 -25.86 -60.42
CA ALA A 939 -6.74 -27.12 -60.61
C ALA A 939 -7.49 -28.06 -61.56
N ALA A 940 -8.78 -28.30 -61.35
CA ALA A 940 -9.64 -29.11 -62.21
C ALA A 940 -9.65 -28.60 -63.66
N ARG A 941 -9.78 -27.28 -63.87
CA ARG A 941 -9.70 -26.66 -65.21
C ARG A 941 -8.35 -26.89 -65.91
N ARG A 942 -7.23 -26.84 -65.17
CA ARG A 942 -5.91 -27.15 -65.72
C ARG A 942 -5.82 -28.63 -66.08
N GLN A 943 -6.31 -29.51 -65.23
CA GLN A 943 -6.33 -30.97 -65.46
C GLN A 943 -7.15 -31.31 -66.72
N ILE A 944 -8.36 -30.76 -66.83
CA ILE A 944 -9.24 -30.90 -68.02
C ILE A 944 -8.51 -30.39 -69.27
N SER A 945 -7.95 -29.17 -69.26
CA SER A 945 -7.27 -28.63 -70.44
C SER A 945 -5.99 -29.41 -70.84
N ILE A 946 -5.31 -30.06 -69.90
CA ILE A 946 -4.18 -30.95 -70.19
C ILE A 946 -4.69 -32.25 -70.85
N LEU A 947 -5.74 -32.86 -70.31
CA LEU A 947 -6.34 -34.09 -70.84
C LEU A 947 -6.98 -33.86 -72.22
N GLU A 948 -7.66 -32.74 -72.43
CA GLU A 948 -8.23 -32.34 -73.73
C GLU A 948 -7.15 -32.12 -74.79
N ARG A 949 -6.00 -31.53 -74.43
CA ARG A 949 -4.83 -31.45 -75.32
C ARG A 949 -4.25 -32.82 -75.64
N SER A 950 -4.17 -33.72 -74.65
CA SER A 950 -3.69 -35.09 -74.83
C SER A 950 -4.58 -35.87 -75.81
N LEU A 951 -5.90 -35.75 -75.65
CA LEU A 951 -6.91 -36.26 -76.60
C LEU A 951 -6.74 -35.64 -77.99
N GLY A 952 -6.49 -34.34 -78.08
CA GLY A 952 -6.25 -33.62 -79.33
C GLY A 952 -5.02 -34.13 -80.08
N SER A 953 -3.91 -34.38 -79.39
CA SER A 953 -2.72 -35.01 -80.01
C SER A 953 -2.99 -36.43 -80.48
N GLN A 954 -3.64 -37.26 -79.65
CA GLN A 954 -3.97 -38.65 -80.03
C GLN A 954 -4.98 -38.75 -81.18
N ALA A 955 -5.81 -37.72 -81.39
CA ALA A 955 -6.71 -37.64 -82.55
C ALA A 955 -5.98 -37.23 -83.85
N LEU A 956 -4.93 -36.40 -83.76
CA LEU A 956 -4.18 -35.90 -84.91
C LEU A 956 -3.25 -36.95 -85.53
N ASP A 957 -2.72 -37.88 -84.74
CA ASP A 957 -1.89 -39.00 -85.22
C ASP A 957 -2.69 -40.06 -86.03
N HIS A 958 -4.02 -39.90 -86.16
CA HIS A 958 -4.91 -40.84 -86.84
C HIS A 958 -5.57 -40.32 -88.13
N GLU A 959 -5.23 -39.12 -88.64
CA GLU A 959 -5.61 -38.74 -90.01
C GLU A 959 -4.75 -39.49 -91.05
N PRO A 960 -5.35 -40.27 -91.98
CA PRO A 960 -4.58 -41.01 -92.97
C PRO A 960 -4.01 -40.07 -94.05
N ARG A 961 -2.68 -39.95 -94.09
CA ARG A 961 -1.96 -39.21 -95.14
C ARG A 961 -2.18 -39.83 -96.53
N ALA A 962 -3.14 -39.29 -97.26
CA ALA A 962 -3.38 -39.65 -98.66
C ALA A 962 -2.30 -39.06 -99.59
N SER A 963 -1.44 -39.95 -100.11
CA SER A 963 -0.63 -39.79 -101.33
C SER A 963 0.20 -38.49 -101.51
N LYS A 964 1.52 -38.62 -101.34
CA LYS A 964 2.44 -38.77 -102.48
C LYS A 964 3.79 -39.32 -102.05
#